data_AF-A0A9P0EQQ8-F1
#
_entry.id   AF-A0A9P0EQQ8-F1
#
_cell.length_a   1.000
_cell.length_b   1.000
_cell.length_c   1.000
_cell.angle_alpha   90.00
_cell.angle_beta   90.00
_cell.angle_gamma   90.00
#
_symmetry.space_group_name_H-M   'P 1'
#
loop_
_entity.id
_entity.type
_entity.pdbx_description
1 polymer ?
#
loop_
_entity_poly.entity_id
_entity_poly.type
_entity_poly.pdbx_seq_one_letter_code
_entity_poly.pdbx_strand_id
1 'polypeptide(L)'
;MDPNIDLNTTRESDIAFPDFSQSPSNTFTIFNPAPSVRCDWSSRLNASHGSTDSTGSDTAQPQDTPSKASLARAETLGPPQAITNQHSGSGSVVPRYPVLDGIIEKLRIIMPDPVSYSLLEYYFKVSVATETPLSPHAPPSILRKASVLALKNPRRCSAALLTSILWLSAQTADIPLLKSRASKRKAVRRQLLELTISLLKPLSGFASSQRPSCPLREGQQPHHESMHLQHQESHNDEPVDNPVDDILTYTNLAMVTSAGEFRASSLRWWSLAFSLAREANMNQEDPRGGMSEDTQPFAGAWPHLELTGCETASGGTCASRDDSSAERQEERRRLWWFLFTVDRHLALCYNKPLSIRDSECPNLLHPMPESVWRSTGASFINAHHENGSLAAPCKGPWLVCTGTDYFGFFTPLMTILGEIMDFFHTKNHPRLGASGCNGSSPSFIDWARWKDEICKHISAYGDSLTKVSEQSSFATSSLTTFGDGFRIGGSTQAETAVAYARLLLRILSILVDGGLDPLYVLDPQRGRPSAPENSATANPMEAIADLTRCTERLLDLDPGMSFMPFYSGIYLLHGGFLLLVATDRRSTTNDDSLNDIVNATTAMIRIHEASIVMLRTEYQRELVFALRSAMFKIRGRATGDAHSSSTRWEALTRYRWTSEGSGIAG
;
A
#
# COMPACT_ATOMS: atom_id res chain seq x y z
N MET A 1 -32.98 -19.12 -31.75
CA MET A 1 -33.49 -17.74 -31.79
C MET A 1 -34.65 -17.70 -30.81
N ASP A 2 -34.48 -17.23 -29.57
CA ASP A 2 -33.31 -16.57 -28.96
C ASP A 2 -33.12 -17.00 -27.49
N PRO A 3 -31.92 -16.85 -26.91
CA PRO A 3 -31.72 -16.93 -25.47
C PRO A 3 -31.26 -15.57 -24.89
N ASN A 4 -32.13 -14.89 -24.14
CA ASN A 4 -31.67 -13.90 -23.17
C ASN A 4 -31.03 -14.64 -21.98
N ILE A 5 -29.91 -14.12 -21.47
CA ILE A 5 -29.23 -14.66 -20.28
C ILE A 5 -29.18 -13.56 -19.22
N ASP A 6 -29.96 -13.74 -18.15
CA ASP A 6 -29.98 -12.80 -17.03
C ASP A 6 -28.65 -12.83 -16.25
N LEU A 7 -27.94 -11.70 -16.28
CA LEU A 7 -26.72 -11.49 -15.49
C LEU A 7 -27.08 -11.20 -14.02
N ASN A 8 -27.45 -12.27 -13.30
CA ASN A 8 -27.86 -12.20 -11.90
C ASN A 8 -26.72 -11.72 -10.99
N THR A 9 -26.70 -10.41 -10.74
CA THR A 9 -25.60 -9.70 -10.08
C THR A 9 -25.77 -9.78 -8.57
N THR A 10 -25.07 -10.72 -7.94
CA THR A 10 -25.07 -10.88 -6.48
C THR A 10 -24.36 -9.70 -5.83
N ARG A 11 -25.13 -8.80 -5.19
CA ARG A 11 -24.59 -7.71 -4.36
C ARG A 11 -23.77 -8.29 -3.20
N GLU A 12 -22.50 -7.90 -3.12
CA GLU A 12 -21.73 -8.07 -1.89
C GLU A 12 -22.14 -6.94 -0.93
N SER A 13 -22.83 -7.28 0.15
CA SER A 13 -23.16 -6.36 1.23
C SER A 13 -23.03 -7.02 2.60
N ASP A 14 -23.33 -6.24 3.64
CA ASP A 14 -23.39 -6.60 5.05
C ASP A 14 -22.03 -7.03 5.66
N ILE A 15 -21.20 -6.01 5.90
CA ILE A 15 -20.27 -5.95 7.03
C ILE A 15 -20.50 -4.57 7.70
N ALA A 16 -21.16 -4.56 8.85
CA ALA A 16 -21.26 -3.36 9.67
C ALA A 16 -20.02 -3.25 10.57
N PHE A 17 -19.32 -2.12 10.51
CA PHE A 17 -18.25 -1.80 11.46
C PHE A 17 -18.86 -1.19 12.72
N PRO A 18 -18.35 -1.48 13.93
CA PRO A 18 -18.78 -0.79 15.15
C PRO A 18 -18.39 0.69 15.09
N ASP A 19 -19.34 1.59 15.35
CA ASP A 19 -19.07 3.02 15.30
C ASP A 19 -18.54 3.52 16.65
N PHE A 20 -17.25 3.87 16.68
CA PHE A 20 -16.54 4.36 17.86
C PHE A 20 -16.85 5.84 18.16
N SER A 21 -18.11 6.24 18.04
CA SER A 21 -18.59 7.63 18.19
C SER A 21 -18.95 8.02 19.63
N GLN A 22 -18.25 7.47 20.64
CA GLN A 22 -18.42 7.84 22.05
C GLN A 22 -17.07 8.08 22.73
N SER A 23 -16.70 9.35 22.86
CA SER A 23 -15.79 9.85 23.88
C SER A 23 -16.52 10.94 24.68
N PRO A 24 -16.25 11.12 25.99
CA PRO A 24 -17.05 11.98 26.84
C PRO A 24 -16.89 13.46 26.47
N SER A 25 -18.02 14.17 26.45
CA SER A 25 -18.10 15.58 26.10
C SER A 25 -17.34 16.48 27.09
N ASN A 26 -16.41 17.29 26.59
CA ASN A 26 -15.98 18.53 27.22
C ASN A 26 -16.34 19.71 26.31
N THR A 27 -17.08 20.67 26.86
CA THR A 27 -17.82 21.68 26.09
C THR A 27 -16.93 22.85 25.67
N PHE A 28 -16.92 23.17 24.37
CA PHE A 28 -16.66 24.53 23.88
C PHE A 28 -17.64 24.89 22.77
N THR A 29 -18.41 25.96 22.99
CA THR A 29 -19.56 26.33 22.15
C THR A 29 -19.25 27.56 21.31
N ILE A 30 -19.27 27.43 19.98
CA ILE A 30 -19.40 28.55 19.03
C ILE A 30 -20.46 28.19 17.98
N PHE A 31 -21.27 29.17 17.60
CA PHE A 31 -22.48 29.00 16.78
C PHE A 31 -22.20 28.74 15.30
N ASN A 32 -23.14 28.05 14.64
CA ASN A 32 -23.35 28.13 13.19
C ASN A 32 -24.86 27.93 12.89
N PRO A 33 -25.52 28.76 12.05
CA PRO A 33 -26.97 28.68 11.84
C PRO A 33 -27.39 27.67 10.75
N ALA A 34 -28.62 27.13 10.88
CA ALA A 34 -29.28 26.30 9.85
C ALA A 34 -29.99 27.18 8.79
N PRO A 35 -30.36 26.64 7.61
CA PRO A 35 -31.60 25.84 7.43
C PRO A 35 -31.33 24.48 6.73
N SER A 36 -31.84 23.32 7.16
CA SER A 36 -33.23 22.85 7.32
C SER A 36 -33.93 22.35 6.03
N VAL A 37 -33.87 21.04 5.79
CA VAL A 37 -34.92 20.25 5.11
C VAL A 37 -35.12 18.96 5.93
N ARG A 38 -36.36 18.47 6.04
CA ARG A 38 -36.75 17.36 6.92
C ARG A 38 -37.68 16.42 6.17
N CYS A 39 -37.32 15.14 6.07
CA CYS A 39 -38.21 14.07 5.62
C CYS A 39 -38.18 12.93 6.64
N ASP A 40 -39.34 12.32 6.88
CA ASP A 40 -39.62 11.36 7.94
C ASP A 40 -40.34 10.16 7.32
N TRP A 41 -39.88 8.94 7.63
CA TRP A 41 -40.48 7.70 7.15
C TRP A 41 -40.36 6.60 8.22
N SER A 42 -41.46 6.37 8.94
CA SER A 42 -41.65 5.20 9.80
C SER A 42 -43.10 4.72 9.74
N SER A 43 -43.33 3.43 10.03
CA SER A 43 -44.59 2.67 9.82
C SER A 43 -44.97 2.50 8.32
N ARG A 44 -45.31 1.31 7.82
CA ARG A 44 -46.34 0.37 8.31
C ARG A 44 -46.00 -1.09 7.99
N LEU A 45 -46.67 -2.01 8.69
CA LEU A 45 -46.63 -3.46 8.48
C LEU A 45 -48.04 -4.09 8.55
N ASN A 46 -48.17 -5.25 7.91
CA ASN A 46 -49.21 -6.28 8.07
C ASN A 46 -50.63 -6.09 7.48
N ALA A 47 -51.24 -7.26 7.23
CA ALA A 47 -52.65 -7.58 6.89
C ALA A 47 -53.15 -7.24 5.46
N SER A 48 -53.93 -8.12 4.76
CA SER A 48 -54.34 -9.50 5.09
C SER A 48 -55.08 -10.26 3.95
N HIS A 49 -54.86 -11.59 3.88
CA HIS A 49 -55.78 -12.72 3.54
C HIS A 49 -56.61 -12.83 2.22
N GLY A 50 -56.77 -14.10 1.77
CA GLY A 50 -57.73 -14.62 0.77
C GLY A 50 -57.04 -15.43 -0.34
N SER A 51 -56.94 -16.77 -0.34
CA SER A 51 -57.97 -17.84 -0.48
C SER A 51 -58.74 -17.80 -1.82
N THR A 52 -58.96 -18.91 -2.55
CA THR A 52 -58.79 -20.36 -2.27
C THR A 52 -58.74 -21.18 -3.58
N ASP A 53 -58.18 -22.41 -3.53
CA ASP A 53 -58.50 -23.62 -4.34
C ASP A 53 -58.49 -23.57 -5.89
N SER A 54 -58.23 -24.62 -6.67
CA SER A 54 -57.63 -25.97 -6.53
C SER A 54 -57.28 -26.46 -7.98
N THR A 55 -56.95 -27.69 -8.36
CA THR A 55 -56.88 -29.05 -7.77
C THR A 55 -55.87 -29.90 -8.59
N GLY A 56 -55.47 -31.09 -8.11
CA GLY A 56 -55.04 -32.20 -8.99
C GLY A 56 -53.61 -32.76 -8.78
N SER A 57 -53.52 -34.10 -8.74
CA SER A 57 -52.30 -34.91 -8.84
C SER A 57 -52.02 -35.27 -10.35
N ASP A 58 -51.03 -36.07 -10.78
CA ASP A 58 -50.35 -37.19 -10.13
C ASP A 58 -49.05 -37.68 -10.84
N THR A 59 -48.27 -38.50 -10.11
CA THR A 59 -47.28 -39.52 -10.54
C THR A 59 -46.14 -39.30 -11.58
N ALA A 60 -44.98 -39.87 -11.22
CA ALA A 60 -44.08 -40.75 -12.02
C ALA A 60 -42.66 -40.29 -12.46
N GLN A 61 -41.73 -41.23 -12.24
CA GLN A 61 -40.31 -41.39 -12.61
C GLN A 61 -40.18 -42.61 -13.57
N PRO A 62 -39.00 -43.04 -14.06
CA PRO A 62 -37.72 -42.38 -14.40
C PRO A 62 -37.22 -42.82 -15.82
N GLN A 63 -35.90 -43.06 -15.99
CA GLN A 63 -35.17 -43.65 -17.14
C GLN A 63 -34.91 -42.71 -18.34
N ASP A 64 -33.81 -42.81 -19.11
CA ASP A 64 -32.64 -43.71 -19.01
C ASP A 64 -31.33 -43.06 -19.53
N THR A 65 -30.18 -43.72 -19.32
CA THR A 65 -28.88 -43.31 -19.90
C THR A 65 -28.36 -44.30 -20.96
N PRO A 66 -27.52 -43.84 -21.91
CA PRO A 66 -26.26 -44.58 -22.11
C PRO A 66 -25.03 -43.69 -22.39
N SER A 67 -23.85 -44.30 -22.22
CA SER A 67 -22.51 -43.68 -22.30
C SER A 67 -21.77 -43.98 -23.62
N LYS A 68 -20.74 -43.17 -23.95
CA LYS A 68 -19.59 -43.59 -24.77
C LYS A 68 -18.33 -42.73 -24.52
N ALA A 69 -17.18 -43.39 -24.32
CA ALA A 69 -15.82 -42.80 -24.36
C ALA A 69 -15.17 -43.09 -25.75
N SER A 70 -13.90 -42.79 -26.11
CA SER A 70 -12.67 -42.30 -25.44
C SER A 70 -11.84 -41.49 -26.51
N LEU A 71 -10.58 -41.02 -26.42
CA LEU A 71 -9.32 -41.33 -25.69
C LEU A 71 -8.67 -40.01 -25.14
N ALA A 72 -7.73 -40.02 -24.19
CA ALA A 72 -6.24 -40.18 -24.27
C ALA A 72 -5.51 -39.23 -25.27
N ARG A 73 -4.28 -38.73 -25.00
CA ARG A 73 -3.22 -39.21 -24.08
C ARG A 73 -2.29 -38.06 -23.62
N ALA A 74 -1.84 -38.09 -22.37
CA ALA A 74 -0.69 -37.33 -21.84
C ALA A 74 -0.01 -38.17 -20.74
N GLU A 75 1.26 -37.92 -20.42
CA GLU A 75 2.12 -38.90 -19.74
C GLU A 75 2.31 -38.63 -18.24
N THR A 76 2.36 -39.70 -17.44
CA THR A 76 2.29 -39.64 -15.98
C THR A 76 3.65 -39.85 -15.33
N LEU A 77 4.22 -38.80 -14.73
CA LEU A 77 5.24 -38.94 -13.69
C LEU A 77 4.54 -39.11 -12.33
N GLY A 78 4.85 -40.19 -11.62
CA GLY A 78 4.20 -40.55 -10.36
C GLY A 78 4.68 -39.70 -9.17
N PRO A 79 3.83 -39.48 -8.14
CA PRO A 79 4.23 -38.77 -6.93
C PRO A 79 5.15 -39.64 -6.04
N PRO A 80 6.09 -39.03 -5.29
CA PRO A 80 6.89 -39.75 -4.30
C PRO A 80 6.03 -40.27 -3.15
N GLN A 81 6.35 -41.45 -2.62
CA GLN A 81 5.55 -42.10 -1.59
C GLN A 81 5.72 -41.44 -0.22
N ALA A 82 4.61 -41.32 0.52
CA ALA A 82 4.62 -40.90 1.92
C ALA A 82 5.07 -42.06 2.82
N ILE A 83 6.05 -41.83 3.68
CA ILE A 83 6.49 -42.80 4.69
C ILE A 83 5.53 -42.73 5.88
N THR A 84 4.64 -43.72 5.99
CA THR A 84 3.63 -43.82 7.05
C THR A 84 4.25 -44.32 8.37
N ASN A 85 4.89 -43.42 9.12
CA ASN A 85 5.28 -43.71 10.50
C ASN A 85 4.05 -43.63 11.44
N GLN A 86 3.41 -44.77 11.69
CA GLN A 86 2.54 -44.90 12.86
C GLN A 86 3.41 -45.06 14.12
N HIS A 87 3.28 -44.13 15.07
CA HIS A 87 3.73 -44.31 16.45
C HIS A 87 2.65 -43.77 17.38
N SER A 88 1.96 -44.67 18.07
CA SER A 88 0.92 -44.32 19.05
C SER A 88 1.58 -43.83 20.34
N GLY A 89 1.54 -42.52 20.59
CA GLY A 89 2.07 -41.92 21.80
C GLY A 89 1.41 -40.58 22.11
N SER A 90 1.34 -40.24 23.41
CA SER A 90 0.79 -38.98 23.92
C SER A 90 1.75 -37.80 23.68
N GLY A 91 2.03 -37.51 22.40
CA GLY A 91 2.95 -36.45 21.99
C GLY A 91 2.26 -35.10 21.89
N SER A 92 2.79 -34.08 22.58
CA SER A 92 2.44 -32.69 22.28
C SER A 92 2.85 -32.38 20.84
N VAL A 93 1.89 -31.97 20.01
CA VAL A 93 2.14 -31.63 18.61
C VAL A 93 2.83 -30.27 18.57
N VAL A 94 4.16 -30.30 18.51
CA VAL A 94 4.99 -29.08 18.43
C VAL A 94 4.56 -28.28 17.19
N PRO A 95 4.08 -27.04 17.34
CA PRO A 95 3.60 -26.24 16.23
C PRO A 95 4.71 -25.90 15.24
N ARG A 96 4.39 -25.90 13.94
CA ARG A 96 5.38 -25.74 12.86
C ARG A 96 6.06 -24.36 12.83
N TYR A 97 5.41 -23.34 13.37
CA TYR A 97 5.93 -21.98 13.47
C TYR A 97 5.71 -21.45 14.89
N PRO A 98 6.74 -21.50 15.77
CA PRO A 98 6.62 -21.14 17.19
C PRO A 98 6.17 -19.70 17.47
N VAL A 99 6.21 -18.82 16.46
CA VAL A 99 5.68 -17.45 16.54
C VAL A 99 4.15 -17.41 16.74
N LEU A 100 3.42 -18.48 16.40
CA LEU A 100 1.96 -18.53 16.52
C LEU A 100 1.46 -19.07 17.88
N ASP A 101 2.36 -19.53 18.75
CA ASP A 101 2.00 -20.35 19.92
C ASP A 101 1.08 -19.61 20.90
N GLY A 102 1.31 -18.31 21.11
CA GLY A 102 0.46 -17.44 21.93
C GLY A 102 -0.95 -17.17 21.38
N ILE A 103 -1.26 -17.60 20.15
CA ILE A 103 -2.59 -17.45 19.53
C ILE A 103 -3.16 -18.73 18.93
N ILE A 104 -2.42 -19.85 18.88
CA ILE A 104 -2.81 -21.03 18.09
C ILE A 104 -4.17 -21.62 18.50
N GLU A 105 -4.49 -21.63 19.80
CA GLU A 105 -5.79 -22.11 20.29
C GLU A 105 -6.95 -21.18 19.87
N LYS A 106 -6.72 -19.86 19.81
CA LYS A 106 -7.70 -18.89 19.29
C LYS A 106 -7.90 -19.08 17.78
N LEU A 107 -6.84 -19.43 17.04
CA LEU A 107 -6.92 -19.72 15.60
C LEU A 107 -7.64 -21.04 15.30
N ARG A 108 -7.49 -22.08 16.13
CA ARG A 108 -8.15 -23.39 15.94
C ARG A 108 -9.68 -23.33 15.93
N ILE A 109 -10.26 -22.35 16.62
CA ILE A 109 -11.71 -22.06 16.60
C ILE A 109 -12.16 -21.56 15.21
N ILE A 110 -11.24 -20.95 14.44
CA ILE A 110 -11.50 -20.35 13.13
C ILE A 110 -11.11 -21.30 11.99
N MET A 111 -9.95 -21.95 12.07
CA MET A 111 -9.38 -22.79 11.01
C MET A 111 -8.32 -23.78 11.52
N PRO A 112 -8.11 -24.93 10.85
CA PRO A 112 -7.07 -25.89 11.21
C PRO A 112 -5.65 -25.32 11.05
N ASP A 113 -4.73 -25.73 11.93
CA ASP A 113 -3.32 -25.27 11.97
C ASP A 113 -2.60 -25.22 10.61
N PRO A 114 -2.74 -26.21 9.68
CA PRO A 114 -2.09 -26.13 8.37
C PRO A 114 -2.54 -24.93 7.52
N VAL A 115 -3.75 -24.42 7.73
CA VAL A 115 -4.26 -23.20 7.07
C VAL A 115 -3.60 -21.97 7.67
N SER A 116 -3.50 -21.90 9.00
CA SER A 116 -2.78 -20.84 9.73
C SER A 116 -1.32 -20.75 9.27
N TYR A 117 -0.63 -21.89 9.17
CA TYR A 117 0.75 -21.97 8.66
C TYR A 117 0.85 -21.54 7.19
N SER A 118 -0.09 -21.99 6.34
CA SER A 118 -0.10 -21.62 4.91
C SER A 118 -0.38 -20.13 4.68
N LEU A 119 -1.20 -19.51 5.52
CA LEU A 119 -1.47 -18.07 5.48
C LEU A 119 -0.26 -17.25 5.95
N LEU A 120 0.41 -17.68 7.03
CA LEU A 120 1.64 -17.03 7.50
C LEU A 120 2.76 -17.11 6.45
N GLU A 121 2.93 -18.26 5.79
CA GLU A 121 3.86 -18.41 4.66
C GLU A 121 3.49 -17.51 3.47
N TYR A 122 2.19 -17.35 3.18
CA TYR A 122 1.71 -16.57 2.03
C TYR A 122 2.01 -15.07 2.18
N TYR A 123 1.92 -14.50 3.38
CA TYR A 123 2.30 -13.10 3.65
C TYR A 123 3.73 -12.79 3.17
N PHE A 124 4.65 -13.72 3.43
CA PHE A 124 6.07 -13.61 3.04
C PHE A 124 6.38 -14.27 1.69
N LYS A 125 5.38 -14.57 0.85
CA LYS A 125 5.58 -15.20 -0.45
C LYS A 125 5.71 -14.15 -1.55
N VAL A 126 6.84 -14.17 -2.24
CA VAL A 126 7.16 -13.26 -3.35
C VAL A 126 7.05 -13.96 -4.71
N SER A 127 6.90 -13.16 -5.76
CA SER A 127 7.04 -13.57 -7.16
C SER A 127 8.48 -14.03 -7.44
N VAL A 128 8.63 -15.11 -8.21
CA VAL A 128 9.95 -15.63 -8.63
C VAL A 128 10.55 -14.75 -9.76
N ALA A 129 9.71 -14.08 -10.54
CA ALA A 129 10.15 -13.26 -11.67
C ALA A 129 10.43 -11.79 -11.28
N THR A 130 9.80 -11.28 -10.22
CA THR A 130 9.85 -9.86 -9.87
C THR A 130 10.18 -9.57 -8.40
N GLU A 131 10.30 -10.61 -7.57
CA GLU A 131 10.65 -10.51 -6.14
C GLU A 131 9.72 -9.63 -5.26
N THR A 132 8.59 -9.16 -5.81
CA THR A 132 7.50 -8.45 -5.12
C THR A 132 6.55 -9.40 -4.38
N PRO A 133 5.85 -8.95 -3.31
CA PRO A 133 4.85 -9.77 -2.62
C PRO A 133 3.73 -10.26 -3.55
N LEU A 134 3.25 -11.50 -3.36
CA LEU A 134 2.14 -12.06 -4.13
C LEU A 134 0.75 -11.60 -3.67
N SER A 135 0.63 -11.02 -2.46
CA SER A 135 -0.62 -10.40 -2.02
C SER A 135 -0.65 -8.93 -2.44
N PRO A 136 -1.66 -8.46 -3.21
CA PRO A 136 -1.75 -7.07 -3.64
C PRO A 136 -2.00 -6.09 -2.49
N HIS A 137 -2.32 -6.59 -1.29
CA HIS A 137 -2.49 -5.79 -0.08
C HIS A 137 -1.25 -5.80 0.83
N ALA A 138 -0.24 -6.64 0.56
CA ALA A 138 0.92 -6.71 1.44
C ALA A 138 1.76 -5.42 1.29
N PRO A 139 2.27 -4.86 2.40
CA PRO A 139 3.31 -3.84 2.33
C PRO A 139 4.60 -4.41 1.70
N PRO A 140 5.60 -3.59 1.33
CA PRO A 140 6.97 -4.05 1.11
C PRO A 140 7.49 -4.78 2.37
N SER A 141 8.67 -5.40 2.31
CA SER A 141 9.17 -6.25 3.39
C SER A 141 9.56 -5.45 4.65
N ILE A 142 8.57 -4.99 5.42
CA ILE A 142 8.76 -4.30 6.70
C ILE A 142 9.39 -5.26 7.70
N LEU A 143 8.79 -6.45 7.87
CA LEU A 143 9.26 -7.48 8.78
C LEU A 143 10.29 -8.39 8.11
N ARG A 144 11.27 -8.87 8.88
CA ARG A 144 12.28 -9.81 8.36
C ARG A 144 11.74 -11.24 8.34
N LYS A 145 11.45 -11.76 7.13
CA LYS A 145 10.91 -13.11 6.91
C LYS A 145 11.66 -14.21 7.67
N ALA A 146 13.00 -14.16 7.64
CA ALA A 146 13.85 -15.19 8.26
C ALA A 146 13.61 -15.29 9.78
N SER A 147 13.44 -14.16 10.45
CA SER A 147 13.28 -14.04 11.90
C SER A 147 11.86 -14.35 12.35
N VAL A 148 10.83 -13.96 11.57
CA VAL A 148 9.42 -14.31 11.85
C VAL A 148 9.16 -15.81 11.71
N LEU A 149 9.80 -16.47 10.74
CA LEU A 149 9.62 -17.90 10.47
C LEU A 149 10.68 -18.81 11.14
N ALA A 150 11.51 -18.27 12.03
CA ALA A 150 12.58 -19.02 12.67
C ALA A 150 12.06 -20.07 13.68
N LEU A 151 12.60 -21.30 13.60
CA LEU A 151 12.29 -22.38 14.55
C LEU A 151 13.02 -22.25 15.90
N LYS A 152 13.99 -21.34 15.99
CA LYS A 152 14.74 -21.01 17.21
C LYS A 152 14.75 -19.50 17.35
N ASN A 153 14.37 -18.99 18.51
CA ASN A 153 14.29 -17.55 18.81
C ASN A 153 13.54 -16.74 17.74
N PRO A 154 12.26 -17.08 17.41
CA PRO A 154 11.48 -16.27 16.48
C PRO A 154 11.34 -14.82 16.95
N ARG A 155 11.17 -13.90 16.00
CA ARG A 155 10.76 -12.53 16.27
C ARG A 155 9.52 -12.54 17.18
N ARG A 156 9.58 -11.88 18.35
CA ARG A 156 8.39 -11.67 19.19
C ARG A 156 7.41 -10.80 18.39
N CYS A 157 6.19 -11.29 18.20
CA CYS A 157 5.13 -10.62 17.46
C CYS A 157 3.87 -10.50 18.34
N SER A 158 3.18 -9.37 18.29
CA SER A 158 1.90 -9.19 18.99
C SER A 158 0.81 -10.09 18.40
N ALA A 159 -0.14 -10.50 19.25
CA ALA A 159 -1.28 -11.31 18.83
C ALA A 159 -2.14 -10.60 17.76
N ALA A 160 -2.26 -9.27 17.84
CA ALA A 160 -2.96 -8.45 16.87
C ALA A 160 -2.24 -8.42 15.52
N LEU A 161 -0.91 -8.24 15.52
CA LEU A 161 -0.09 -8.27 14.31
C LEU A 161 -0.24 -9.60 13.58
N LEU A 162 -0.03 -10.71 14.28
CA LEU A 162 -0.12 -12.05 13.71
C LEU A 162 -1.52 -12.33 13.13
N THR A 163 -2.59 -11.94 13.84
CA THR A 163 -3.95 -12.11 13.33
C THR A 163 -4.21 -11.25 12.09
N SER A 164 -3.70 -10.02 12.04
CA SER A 164 -3.80 -9.15 10.85
C SER A 164 -3.02 -9.67 9.64
N ILE A 165 -1.86 -10.28 9.86
CA ILE A 165 -1.05 -10.97 8.83
C ILE A 165 -1.82 -12.14 8.21
N LEU A 166 -2.46 -12.95 9.05
CA LEU A 166 -3.31 -14.07 8.60
C LEU A 166 -4.57 -13.56 7.87
N TRP A 167 -5.19 -12.50 8.37
CA TRP A 167 -6.37 -11.87 7.77
C TRP A 167 -6.10 -11.23 6.40
N LEU A 168 -4.98 -10.51 6.27
CA LEU A 168 -4.54 -9.91 5.01
C LEU A 168 -4.20 -10.99 3.98
N SER A 169 -3.57 -12.07 4.42
CA SER A 169 -3.29 -13.24 3.57
C SER A 169 -4.58 -13.96 3.13
N ALA A 170 -5.59 -14.04 4.02
CA ALA A 170 -6.86 -14.71 3.74
C ALA A 170 -7.75 -14.00 2.69
N GLN A 171 -7.39 -12.78 2.27
CA GLN A 171 -8.01 -12.12 1.12
C GLN A 171 -7.75 -12.92 -0.16
N THR A 172 -6.48 -13.07 -0.53
CA THR A 172 -6.04 -13.53 -1.86
C THR A 172 -5.39 -14.90 -1.88
N ALA A 173 -4.91 -15.44 -0.75
CA ALA A 173 -4.20 -16.73 -0.72
C ALA A 173 -4.97 -17.87 -1.39
N ASP A 174 -4.35 -18.57 -2.34
CA ASP A 174 -4.93 -19.70 -3.07
C ASP A 174 -4.76 -21.03 -2.32
N ILE A 175 -5.22 -21.07 -1.06
CA ILE A 175 -5.20 -22.27 -0.22
C ILE A 175 -6.41 -23.14 -0.58
N PRO A 176 -6.25 -24.43 -0.95
CA PRO A 176 -7.36 -25.28 -1.42
C PRO A 176 -8.59 -25.32 -0.49
N LEU A 177 -8.38 -25.32 0.83
CA LEU A 177 -9.50 -25.30 1.79
C LEU A 177 -10.32 -24.00 1.71
N LEU A 178 -9.65 -22.85 1.53
CA LEU A 178 -10.28 -21.52 1.36
C LEU A 178 -10.79 -21.29 -0.06
N LYS A 179 -10.33 -22.07 -1.04
CA LYS A 179 -10.86 -22.11 -2.41
C LYS A 179 -12.16 -22.91 -2.49
N SER A 180 -12.28 -23.99 -1.71
CA SER A 180 -13.36 -24.98 -1.80
C SER A 180 -14.79 -24.43 -1.67
N ARG A 181 -15.00 -23.36 -0.89
CA ARG A 181 -16.30 -22.69 -0.72
C ARG A 181 -16.10 -21.20 -0.40
N ALA A 182 -16.66 -20.31 -1.22
CA ALA A 182 -16.57 -18.85 -1.00
C ALA A 182 -17.12 -18.42 0.38
N SER A 183 -18.18 -19.08 0.86
CA SER A 183 -18.75 -18.84 2.19
C SER A 183 -17.78 -19.15 3.34
N LYS A 184 -16.92 -20.19 3.21
CA LYS A 184 -15.84 -20.45 4.18
C LYS A 184 -14.82 -19.32 4.18
N ARG A 185 -14.43 -18.80 3.00
CA ARG A 185 -13.52 -17.64 2.91
C ARG A 185 -14.15 -16.38 3.52
N LYS A 186 -15.45 -16.09 3.30
CA LYS A 186 -16.15 -14.96 3.98
C LYS A 186 -16.18 -15.16 5.50
N ALA A 187 -16.44 -16.37 6.00
CA ALA A 187 -16.45 -16.67 7.43
C ALA A 187 -15.08 -16.49 8.09
N VAL A 188 -14.02 -17.12 7.56
CA VAL A 188 -12.64 -17.01 8.10
C VAL A 188 -12.15 -15.56 8.05
N ARG A 189 -12.39 -14.83 6.95
CA ARG A 189 -12.04 -13.39 6.87
C ARG A 189 -12.78 -12.54 7.91
N ARG A 190 -14.05 -12.83 8.19
CA ARG A 190 -14.82 -12.11 9.22
C ARG A 190 -14.27 -12.42 10.63
N GLN A 191 -14.09 -13.69 10.96
CA GLN A 191 -13.63 -14.10 12.29
C GLN A 191 -12.20 -13.64 12.59
N LEU A 192 -11.30 -13.64 11.60
CA LEU A 192 -9.95 -13.07 11.76
C LEU A 192 -9.98 -11.54 11.89
N LEU A 193 -10.93 -10.83 11.28
CA LEU A 193 -11.11 -9.38 11.51
C LEU A 193 -11.60 -9.10 12.94
N GLU A 194 -12.61 -9.84 13.39
CA GLU A 194 -13.16 -9.75 14.75
C GLU A 194 -12.10 -10.07 15.81
N LEU A 195 -11.27 -11.09 15.58
CA LEU A 195 -10.13 -11.42 16.43
C LEU A 195 -9.03 -10.34 16.37
N THR A 196 -8.72 -9.77 15.20
CA THR A 196 -7.73 -8.69 15.08
C THR A 196 -8.19 -7.45 15.86
N ILE A 197 -9.45 -7.04 15.71
CA ILE A 197 -10.01 -5.85 16.37
C ILE A 197 -10.09 -6.04 17.89
N SER A 198 -10.45 -7.23 18.37
CA SER A 198 -10.50 -7.54 19.81
C SER A 198 -9.13 -7.73 20.47
N LEU A 199 -8.05 -7.83 19.68
CA LEU A 199 -6.67 -7.89 20.18
C LEU A 199 -5.94 -6.53 20.11
N LEU A 200 -6.53 -5.50 19.51
CA LEU A 200 -5.97 -4.14 19.50
C LEU A 200 -6.14 -3.49 20.88
N LYS A 201 -5.04 -2.95 21.42
CA LYS A 201 -5.07 -2.15 22.66
C LYS A 201 -5.99 -0.92 22.48
N PRO A 202 -6.81 -0.55 23.48
CA PRO A 202 -7.49 0.74 23.48
C PRO A 202 -6.48 1.89 23.44
N LEU A 203 -6.61 2.80 22.47
CA LEU A 203 -5.66 3.87 22.18
C LEU A 203 -5.31 4.75 23.40
N SER A 204 -6.24 4.88 24.34
CA SER A 204 -6.07 5.58 25.62
C SER A 204 -4.85 5.12 26.45
N GLY A 205 -4.33 3.92 26.21
CA GLY A 205 -3.15 3.39 26.91
C GLY A 205 -1.82 4.06 26.52
N PHE A 206 -1.66 4.50 25.26
CA PHE A 206 -0.37 5.01 24.76
C PHE A 206 0.09 6.27 25.51
N ALA A 207 -0.84 7.18 25.83
CA ALA A 207 -0.56 8.39 26.60
C ALA A 207 -0.16 8.14 28.07
N SER A 208 -0.37 6.92 28.59
CA SER A 208 -0.05 6.56 29.98
C SER A 208 1.35 5.94 30.12
N SER A 209 1.80 5.15 29.13
CA SER A 209 3.08 4.44 29.18
C SER A 209 4.31 5.37 29.10
N GLN A 210 4.15 6.58 28.53
CA GLN A 210 5.26 7.53 28.32
C GLN A 210 5.50 8.55 29.46
N ARG A 211 5.05 8.30 30.69
CA ARG A 211 5.42 9.16 31.84
C ARG A 211 6.76 8.74 32.47
N PRO A 212 7.87 9.48 32.26
CA PRO A 212 9.11 9.20 33.00
C PRO A 212 8.90 9.46 34.49
N SER A 213 9.36 8.52 35.32
CA SER A 213 9.22 8.57 36.78
C SER A 213 10.20 9.58 37.40
N CYS A 214 9.89 10.87 37.36
CA CYS A 214 10.72 11.90 37.99
C CYS A 214 10.85 11.69 39.52
N PRO A 215 12.05 11.45 40.07
CA PRO A 215 12.24 11.22 41.49
C PRO A 215 12.33 12.56 42.25
N LEU A 216 11.18 13.17 42.52
CA LEU A 216 11.08 14.41 43.31
C LEU A 216 10.51 14.17 44.72
N ARG A 217 11.42 13.76 45.60
CA ARG A 217 11.58 14.18 47.02
C ARG A 217 10.38 14.05 47.97
N GLU A 218 10.66 13.42 49.12
CA GLU A 218 9.73 13.22 50.24
C GLU A 218 9.11 14.53 50.78
N GLY A 219 7.82 14.49 51.12
CA GLY A 219 7.10 15.59 51.78
C GLY A 219 5.58 15.34 51.90
N GLN A 220 5.14 14.88 53.08
CA GLN A 220 3.75 14.79 53.58
C GLN A 220 2.67 14.08 52.73
N GLN A 221 2.01 13.08 53.33
CA GLN A 221 0.62 12.73 53.00
C GLN A 221 -0.36 13.77 53.61
N PRO A 222 -1.63 13.81 53.18
CA PRO A 222 -2.59 12.92 53.82
C PRO A 222 -3.55 12.17 52.86
N HIS A 223 -3.95 10.99 53.34
CA HIS A 223 -4.96 10.05 52.86
C HIS A 223 -6.11 10.60 52.00
N HIS A 224 -6.42 9.87 50.92
CA HIS A 224 -7.79 9.51 50.60
C HIS A 224 -7.82 8.08 50.08
N GLU A 225 -8.50 7.17 50.79
CA GLU A 225 -8.68 5.80 50.32
C GLU A 225 -9.75 5.75 49.22
N SER A 226 -9.54 4.88 48.24
CA SER A 226 -10.56 4.47 47.27
C SER A 226 -10.24 3.07 46.82
N MET A 227 -11.04 2.10 47.26
CA MET A 227 -10.85 0.69 46.91
C MET A 227 -10.95 0.52 45.39
N HIS A 228 -9.91 -0.04 44.78
CA HIS A 228 -10.02 -0.65 43.46
C HIS A 228 -9.72 -2.15 43.57
N LEU A 229 -10.66 -2.96 43.11
CA LEU A 229 -10.63 -4.41 43.26
C LEU A 229 -9.52 -4.99 42.37
N GLN A 230 -8.52 -5.60 42.99
CA GLN A 230 -7.51 -6.37 42.27
C GLN A 230 -8.15 -7.63 41.68
N HIS A 231 -8.49 -7.60 40.39
CA HIS A 231 -8.68 -8.83 39.63
C HIS A 231 -7.32 -9.43 39.30
N GLN A 232 -6.97 -10.50 40.00
CA GLN A 232 -5.68 -11.16 39.87
C GLN A 232 -5.65 -12.13 38.69
N GLU A 233 -5.62 -11.58 37.46
CA GLU A 233 -5.34 -12.39 36.26
C GLU A 233 -3.85 -12.75 36.22
N SER A 234 -3.55 -13.99 36.65
CA SER A 234 -2.19 -14.54 36.65
C SER A 234 -1.83 -15.11 35.29
N HIS A 235 -1.36 -14.24 34.39
CA HIS A 235 -0.64 -14.65 33.18
C HIS A 235 0.65 -13.82 33.03
N ASN A 236 1.77 -14.45 32.69
CA ASN A 236 3.08 -13.81 32.61
C ASN A 236 3.29 -13.04 31.27
N ASP A 237 2.23 -12.39 30.78
CA ASP A 237 2.21 -11.66 29.52
C ASP A 237 2.75 -10.24 29.74
N GLU A 238 4.04 -10.16 30.07
CA GLU A 238 4.86 -8.93 29.96
C GLU A 238 4.60 -8.29 28.57
N PRO A 239 3.94 -7.11 28.51
CA PRO A 239 3.43 -6.58 27.26
C PRO A 239 4.57 -6.30 26.30
N VAL A 240 4.45 -6.86 25.09
CA VAL A 240 5.39 -6.56 24.00
C VAL A 240 5.09 -5.16 23.49
N ASP A 241 5.63 -4.14 24.17
CA ASP A 241 5.64 -2.75 23.71
C ASP A 241 6.67 -2.58 22.58
N ASN A 242 6.36 -3.24 21.45
CA ASN A 242 6.97 -2.99 20.16
C ASN A 242 5.96 -2.21 19.30
N PRO A 243 6.07 -0.86 19.19
CA PRO A 243 5.09 -0.06 18.47
C PRO A 243 5.01 -0.41 16.98
N VAL A 244 6.06 -1.02 16.40
CA VAL A 244 6.05 -1.56 15.02
C VAL A 244 4.89 -2.54 14.83
N ASP A 245 4.58 -3.37 15.82
CA ASP A 245 3.53 -4.40 15.70
C ASP A 245 2.13 -3.79 15.68
N ASP A 246 1.87 -2.87 16.60
CA ASP A 246 0.57 -2.20 16.71
C ASP A 246 0.32 -1.30 15.48
N ILE A 247 1.32 -0.54 15.05
CA ILE A 247 1.22 0.32 13.85
C ILE A 247 1.10 -0.51 12.56
N LEU A 248 1.85 -1.61 12.43
CA LEU A 248 1.74 -2.50 11.27
C LEU A 248 0.40 -3.26 11.27
N THR A 249 -0.21 -3.51 12.44
CA THR A 249 -1.59 -4.03 12.54
C THR A 249 -2.59 -3.05 11.93
N TYR A 250 -2.55 -1.76 12.31
CA TYR A 250 -3.38 -0.72 11.70
C TYR A 250 -3.10 -0.55 10.20
N THR A 251 -1.84 -0.65 9.80
CA THR A 251 -1.39 -0.60 8.39
C THR A 251 -1.98 -1.75 7.57
N ASN A 252 -1.95 -2.99 8.08
CA ASN A 252 -2.55 -4.16 7.43
C ASN A 252 -4.09 -3.99 7.30
N LEU A 253 -4.76 -3.48 8.33
CA LEU A 253 -6.19 -3.14 8.29
C LEU A 253 -6.50 -2.07 7.23
N ALA A 254 -5.66 -1.04 7.14
CA ALA A 254 -5.81 0.06 6.19
C ALA A 254 -5.59 -0.38 4.74
N MET A 255 -4.51 -1.12 4.44
CA MET A 255 -4.21 -1.65 3.09
C MET A 255 -5.34 -2.50 2.49
N VAL A 256 -5.97 -3.36 3.31
CA VAL A 256 -7.08 -4.21 2.83
C VAL A 256 -8.38 -3.40 2.70
N THR A 257 -8.65 -2.45 3.61
CA THR A 257 -9.89 -1.66 3.56
C THR A 257 -9.87 -0.55 2.50
N SER A 258 -8.70 0.03 2.16
CA SER A 258 -8.56 0.98 1.05
C SER A 258 -8.76 0.32 -0.31
N ALA A 259 -8.53 -0.99 -0.41
CA ALA A 259 -8.79 -1.79 -1.61
C ALA A 259 -10.25 -2.27 -1.74
N GLY A 260 -11.13 -1.89 -0.80
CA GLY A 260 -12.55 -2.21 -0.82
C GLY A 260 -13.43 -0.97 -0.84
N GLU A 261 -14.74 -1.18 -0.72
CA GLU A 261 -15.75 -0.10 -0.77
C GLU A 261 -15.74 0.81 0.47
N PHE A 262 -15.06 0.38 1.56
CA PHE A 262 -15.04 1.04 2.88
C PHE A 262 -14.04 2.21 2.98
N ARG A 263 -14.03 3.09 1.96
CA ARG A 263 -13.10 4.23 1.80
C ARG A 263 -12.87 5.02 3.09
N ALA A 264 -13.96 5.50 3.72
CA ALA A 264 -13.93 6.29 4.94
C ALA A 264 -13.35 5.55 6.16
N SER A 265 -13.59 4.24 6.28
CA SER A 265 -13.01 3.41 7.36
C SER A 265 -11.50 3.23 7.16
N SER A 266 -11.05 3.06 5.91
CA SER A 266 -9.62 2.92 5.62
C SER A 266 -8.83 4.18 5.99
N LEU A 267 -9.40 5.37 5.76
CA LEU A 267 -8.81 6.64 6.18
C LEU A 267 -8.74 6.81 7.70
N ARG A 268 -9.69 6.25 8.46
CA ARG A 268 -9.60 6.19 9.94
C ARG A 268 -8.38 5.35 10.36
N TRP A 269 -8.17 4.18 9.76
CA TRP A 269 -7.01 3.31 10.06
C TRP A 269 -5.66 3.95 9.67
N TRP A 270 -5.57 4.58 8.49
CA TRP A 270 -4.35 5.32 8.10
C TRP A 270 -4.05 6.48 9.06
N SER A 271 -5.05 7.27 9.45
CA SER A 271 -4.88 8.38 10.41
C SER A 271 -4.34 7.90 11.76
N LEU A 272 -4.78 6.72 12.23
CA LEU A 272 -4.27 6.10 13.45
C LEU A 272 -2.83 5.60 13.28
N ALA A 273 -2.50 4.94 12.17
CA ALA A 273 -1.14 4.49 11.88
C ALA A 273 -0.14 5.66 11.83
N PHE A 274 -0.49 6.77 11.17
CA PHE A 274 0.34 7.98 11.14
C PHE A 274 0.52 8.64 12.52
N SER A 275 -0.56 8.69 13.33
CA SER A 275 -0.51 9.29 14.67
C SER A 275 0.36 8.47 15.61
N LEU A 276 0.13 7.16 15.69
CA LEU A 276 0.91 6.24 16.53
C LEU A 276 2.39 6.17 16.11
N ALA A 277 2.70 6.26 14.81
CA ALA A 277 4.08 6.33 14.34
C ALA A 277 4.81 7.60 14.80
N ARG A 278 4.10 8.74 14.87
CA ARG A 278 4.63 9.98 15.45
C ARG A 278 4.75 9.90 16.98
N GLU A 279 3.79 9.31 17.68
CA GLU A 279 3.85 9.08 19.14
C GLU A 279 4.98 8.12 19.54
N ALA A 280 5.29 7.13 18.69
CA ALA A 280 6.46 6.27 18.79
C ALA A 280 7.76 6.92 18.26
N ASN A 281 7.71 8.20 17.85
CA ASN A 281 8.83 8.98 17.30
C ASN A 281 9.56 8.27 16.14
N MET A 282 8.87 7.51 15.30
CA MET A 282 9.47 6.64 14.27
C MET A 282 10.25 7.38 13.17
N ASN A 283 10.13 8.71 13.12
CA ASN A 283 10.85 9.62 12.25
C ASN A 283 12.31 9.90 12.69
N GLN A 284 12.83 9.17 13.69
CA GLN A 284 14.16 9.36 14.26
C GLN A 284 14.90 8.03 14.39
N GLU A 285 16.23 8.05 14.30
CA GLU A 285 17.06 6.90 14.69
C GLU A 285 17.06 6.75 16.23
N ASP A 286 17.01 5.52 16.76
CA ASP A 286 17.09 5.31 18.22
C ASP A 286 18.55 5.51 18.67
N PRO A 287 18.86 6.44 19.59
CA PRO A 287 20.22 6.67 20.08
C PRO A 287 20.84 5.45 20.78
N ARG A 288 20.07 4.41 21.11
CA ARG A 288 20.55 3.13 21.65
C ARG A 288 21.00 2.13 20.58
N GLY A 289 20.72 2.39 19.30
CA GLY A 289 21.20 1.61 18.16
C GLY A 289 22.54 2.11 17.60
N GLY A 290 22.99 3.30 18.02
CA GLY A 290 24.32 3.83 17.71
C GLY A 290 25.32 3.53 18.82
N MET A 291 26.59 3.39 18.44
CA MET A 291 27.71 3.33 19.39
C MET A 291 27.77 4.65 20.18
N SER A 292 28.04 4.59 21.48
CA SER A 292 28.01 5.78 22.34
C SER A 292 29.06 6.83 21.93
N GLU A 293 28.62 8.04 21.57
CA GLU A 293 29.52 9.19 21.32
C GLU A 293 30.17 9.76 22.61
N ASP A 294 29.93 9.13 23.77
CA ASP A 294 30.59 9.44 25.04
C ASP A 294 32.07 8.96 25.09
N THR A 295 32.89 9.51 24.18
CA THR A 295 34.33 9.63 24.38
C THR A 295 34.70 11.11 24.33
N GLN A 296 34.54 11.79 25.47
CA GLN A 296 35.04 13.16 25.58
C GLN A 296 36.56 13.19 25.35
N PRO A 297 37.10 14.19 24.63
CA PRO A 297 38.52 14.29 24.36
C PRO A 297 39.30 14.74 25.60
N PHE A 298 39.61 13.79 26.49
CA PHE A 298 40.54 14.05 27.59
C PHE A 298 41.96 14.22 27.05
N ALA A 299 42.36 15.48 26.83
CA ALA A 299 43.66 15.83 26.29
C ALA A 299 44.78 15.64 27.35
N GLY A 300 45.46 14.50 27.34
CA GLY A 300 46.65 14.29 28.18
C GLY A 300 47.34 12.93 28.05
N ALA A 301 48.62 12.97 27.67
CA ALA A 301 49.65 11.92 27.82
C ALA A 301 49.47 10.56 27.09
N TRP A 302 50.30 10.37 26.05
CA TRP A 302 50.88 9.07 25.67
C TRP A 302 52.23 8.88 26.41
N PRO A 303 52.89 7.71 26.35
CA PRO A 303 52.37 6.36 26.64
C PRO A 303 53.27 5.62 27.65
N HIS A 304 52.84 4.47 28.17
CA HIS A 304 53.79 3.45 28.65
C HIS A 304 53.40 2.06 28.12
N LEU A 305 54.42 1.25 27.82
CA LEU A 305 54.30 -0.07 27.20
C LEU A 305 54.60 -1.13 28.26
N GLU A 306 53.60 -1.92 28.66
CA GLU A 306 53.83 -3.16 29.41
C GLU A 306 53.04 -4.32 28.79
N LEU A 307 53.77 -5.34 28.34
CA LEU A 307 53.20 -6.63 27.97
C LEU A 307 53.13 -7.52 29.21
N THR A 308 51.92 -7.77 29.70
CA THR A 308 51.61 -8.95 30.51
C THR A 308 50.30 -9.56 30.02
N GLY A 309 50.36 -10.81 29.56
CA GLY A 309 49.17 -11.55 29.16
C GLY A 309 48.34 -12.00 30.36
N CYS A 310 47.04 -12.18 30.15
CA CYS A 310 46.18 -12.97 31.03
C CYS A 310 45.39 -13.95 30.15
N GLU A 311 45.24 -15.18 30.63
CA GLU A 311 44.81 -16.31 29.82
C GLU A 311 43.29 -16.49 29.79
N THR A 312 42.84 -17.28 28.81
CA THR A 312 41.48 -17.74 28.53
C THR A 312 40.50 -17.81 29.71
N ALA A 313 39.42 -17.03 29.67
CA ALA A 313 38.23 -17.24 30.52
C ALA A 313 36.92 -16.94 29.77
N SER A 314 36.06 -17.97 29.65
CA SER A 314 34.64 -17.98 29.23
C SER A 314 34.21 -17.25 27.95
N GLY A 315 33.65 -18.01 26.99
CA GLY A 315 32.79 -17.43 25.94
C GLY A 315 31.47 -16.90 26.51
N GLY A 316 30.87 -15.90 25.86
CA GLY A 316 29.70 -15.18 26.40
C GLY A 316 28.92 -14.30 25.41
N THR A 317 28.31 -14.90 24.38
CA THR A 317 27.00 -14.50 23.81
C THR A 317 26.72 -13.00 23.53
N CYS A 318 27.71 -12.21 23.10
CA CYS A 318 27.51 -10.79 22.78
C CYS A 318 26.67 -10.56 21.50
N ALA A 319 26.91 -11.34 20.45
CA ALA A 319 26.35 -11.12 19.11
C ALA A 319 24.82 -11.20 19.01
N SER A 320 24.13 -11.90 19.91
CA SER A 320 22.68 -12.13 19.80
C SER A 320 21.80 -10.99 20.33
N ARG A 321 22.37 -10.02 21.05
CA ARG A 321 21.61 -8.80 21.44
C ARG A 321 21.54 -7.83 20.26
N ASP A 322 22.69 -7.64 19.60
CA ASP A 322 22.93 -6.63 18.57
C ASP A 322 22.08 -6.83 17.29
N ASP A 323 22.12 -8.03 16.69
CA ASP A 323 21.28 -8.42 15.53
C ASP A 323 19.78 -8.12 15.77
N SER A 324 19.30 -8.33 17.00
CA SER A 324 17.91 -8.05 17.37
C SER A 324 17.59 -6.55 17.49
N SER A 325 18.54 -5.70 17.87
CA SER A 325 18.38 -4.24 17.88
C SER A 325 18.45 -3.67 16.47
N ALA A 326 19.45 -4.10 15.68
CA ALA A 326 19.60 -3.74 14.28
C ALA A 326 18.34 -4.07 13.45
N GLU A 327 17.79 -5.27 13.63
CA GLU A 327 16.56 -5.71 12.97
C GLU A 327 15.39 -4.80 13.32
N ARG A 328 15.09 -4.58 14.61
CA ARG A 328 13.97 -3.71 15.04
C ARG A 328 14.11 -2.27 14.54
N GLN A 329 15.33 -1.75 14.50
CA GLN A 329 15.58 -0.40 14.01
C GLN A 329 15.33 -0.27 12.51
N GLU A 330 15.70 -1.27 11.71
CA GLU A 330 15.37 -1.32 10.29
C GLU A 330 13.88 -1.58 10.02
N GLU A 331 13.20 -2.43 10.80
CA GLU A 331 11.73 -2.60 10.70
C GLU A 331 10.99 -1.27 10.94
N ARG A 332 11.40 -0.53 11.99
CA ARG A 332 10.91 0.82 12.34
C ARG A 332 11.14 1.82 11.20
N ARG A 333 12.36 1.87 10.67
CA ARG A 333 12.76 2.76 9.56
C ARG A 333 11.93 2.47 8.30
N ARG A 334 11.81 1.19 7.93
CA ARG A 334 11.00 0.72 6.79
C ARG A 334 9.53 1.06 6.96
N LEU A 335 8.97 0.89 8.17
CA LEU A 335 7.58 1.22 8.45
C LEU A 335 7.31 2.73 8.33
N TRP A 336 8.20 3.60 8.84
CA TRP A 336 8.06 5.04 8.65
C TRP A 336 8.12 5.45 7.17
N TRP A 337 9.12 4.97 6.42
CA TRP A 337 9.21 5.29 4.98
C TRP A 337 8.06 4.73 4.15
N PHE A 338 7.44 3.62 4.58
CA PHE A 338 6.21 3.11 3.98
C PHE A 338 4.98 3.97 4.30
N LEU A 339 4.85 4.46 5.54
CA LEU A 339 3.78 5.40 5.90
C LEU A 339 3.96 6.73 5.16
N PHE A 340 5.21 7.20 4.97
CA PHE A 340 5.54 8.36 4.13
C PHE A 340 5.06 8.16 2.69
N THR A 341 5.42 7.05 2.01
CA THR A 341 4.98 6.82 0.62
C THR A 341 3.46 6.73 0.49
N VAL A 342 2.80 6.06 1.43
CA VAL A 342 1.34 5.93 1.45
C VAL A 342 0.66 7.28 1.70
N ASP A 343 1.18 8.14 2.57
CA ASP A 343 0.61 9.46 2.84
C ASP A 343 0.55 10.35 1.58
N ARG A 344 1.63 10.40 0.78
CA ARG A 344 1.62 11.14 -0.51
C ARG A 344 0.68 10.53 -1.54
N HIS A 345 0.59 9.20 -1.60
CA HIS A 345 -0.37 8.50 -2.46
C HIS A 345 -1.83 8.81 -2.05
N LEU A 346 -2.14 8.77 -0.76
CA LEU A 346 -3.47 9.10 -0.22
C LEU A 346 -3.82 10.58 -0.38
N ALA A 347 -2.84 11.48 -0.26
CA ALA A 347 -3.03 12.91 -0.51
C ALA A 347 -3.52 13.19 -1.95
N LEU A 348 -2.93 12.52 -2.94
CA LEU A 348 -3.40 12.57 -4.34
C LEU A 348 -4.80 11.97 -4.48
N CYS A 349 -5.00 10.74 -3.99
CA CYS A 349 -6.27 10.01 -4.07
C CYS A 349 -7.44 10.79 -3.43
N TYR A 350 -7.25 11.34 -2.23
CA TYR A 350 -8.32 11.90 -1.41
C TYR A 350 -8.30 13.43 -1.31
N ASN A 351 -7.39 14.11 -2.00
CA ASN A 351 -7.23 15.57 -1.95
C ASN A 351 -7.08 16.08 -0.51
N LYS A 352 -6.13 15.50 0.22
CA LYS A 352 -5.83 15.86 1.61
C LYS A 352 -4.42 16.41 1.75
N PRO A 353 -4.18 17.40 2.64
CA PRO A 353 -2.83 17.81 3.02
C PRO A 353 -2.03 16.63 3.56
N LEU A 354 -0.70 16.67 3.39
CA LEU A 354 0.22 15.64 3.86
C LEU A 354 0.14 15.47 5.39
N SER A 355 -0.09 14.24 5.87
CA SER A 355 -0.13 13.90 7.29
C SER A 355 1.25 13.83 7.91
N ILE A 356 2.24 13.40 7.11
CA ILE A 356 3.67 13.30 7.43
C ILE A 356 4.41 14.33 6.59
N ARG A 357 5.31 15.12 7.20
CA ARG A 357 6.08 16.15 6.50
C ARG A 357 7.54 15.73 6.29
N ASP A 358 8.11 16.21 5.20
CA ASP A 358 9.54 16.06 4.89
C ASP A 358 10.43 16.64 6.00
N SER A 359 9.98 17.71 6.64
CA SER A 359 10.62 18.33 7.83
C SER A 359 10.65 17.45 9.08
N GLU A 360 9.85 16.38 9.14
CA GLU A 360 9.91 15.39 10.24
C GLU A 360 11.01 14.36 10.01
N CYS A 361 11.49 14.20 8.78
CA CYS A 361 12.37 13.11 8.36
C CYS A 361 13.89 13.42 8.26
N PRO A 362 14.45 14.63 8.49
CA PRO A 362 15.78 15.00 7.98
C PRO A 362 16.95 14.20 8.58
N ASN A 363 16.77 13.60 9.76
CA ASN A 363 17.79 12.80 10.44
C ASN A 363 17.58 11.27 10.31
N LEU A 364 16.44 10.83 9.77
CA LEU A 364 16.14 9.42 9.57
C LEU A 364 16.95 8.87 8.40
N LEU A 365 17.56 7.71 8.57
CA LEU A 365 18.35 7.06 7.53
C LEU A 365 17.44 6.50 6.43
N HIS A 366 18.01 6.30 5.24
CA HIS A 366 17.35 5.54 4.17
C HIS A 366 17.24 4.04 4.56
N PRO A 367 16.18 3.32 4.15
CA PRO A 367 16.09 1.87 4.32
C PRO A 367 17.29 1.16 3.68
N MET A 368 17.74 0.06 4.29
CA MET A 368 18.80 -0.75 3.65
C MET A 368 18.26 -1.45 2.40
N PRO A 369 19.11 -1.73 1.38
CA PRO A 369 18.69 -2.43 0.17
C PRO A 369 17.98 -3.76 0.46
N GLU A 370 16.95 -4.07 -0.31
CA GLU A 370 16.11 -5.26 -0.08
C GLU A 370 16.89 -6.59 -0.11
N SER A 371 17.97 -6.66 -0.90
CA SER A 371 18.89 -7.81 -0.94
C SER A 371 19.63 -8.05 0.39
N VAL A 372 20.04 -6.97 1.08
CA VAL A 372 20.69 -7.04 2.40
C VAL A 372 19.68 -7.45 3.45
N TRP A 373 18.47 -6.89 3.43
CA TRP A 373 17.42 -7.20 4.38
C TRP A 373 16.94 -8.66 4.31
N ARG A 374 16.89 -9.23 3.10
CA ARG A 374 16.57 -10.64 2.85
C ARG A 374 17.71 -11.59 3.23
N SER A 375 18.93 -11.09 3.44
CA SER A 375 20.09 -11.93 3.75
C SER A 375 20.04 -12.53 5.17
N THR A 376 20.63 -13.71 5.33
CA THR A 376 20.56 -14.51 6.56
C THR A 376 21.87 -14.47 7.35
N GLY A 377 21.74 -14.46 8.68
CA GLY A 377 22.88 -14.50 9.60
C GLY A 377 23.86 -13.34 9.41
N ALA A 378 25.16 -13.66 9.40
CA ALA A 378 26.25 -12.69 9.40
C ALA A 378 26.23 -11.70 8.23
N SER A 379 25.63 -12.05 7.08
CA SER A 379 25.54 -11.15 5.92
C SER A 379 24.78 -9.84 6.23
N PHE A 380 23.73 -9.91 7.05
CA PHE A 380 22.98 -8.74 7.50
C PHE A 380 23.73 -7.95 8.57
N ILE A 381 24.33 -8.66 9.53
CA ILE A 381 25.07 -8.07 10.66
C ILE A 381 26.28 -7.27 10.15
N ASN A 382 27.08 -7.87 9.26
CA ASN A 382 28.23 -7.20 8.64
C ASN A 382 27.79 -5.94 7.88
N ALA A 383 26.77 -6.04 7.03
CA ALA A 383 26.26 -4.90 6.27
C ALA A 383 25.62 -3.81 7.16
N HIS A 384 25.07 -4.16 8.32
CA HIS A 384 24.60 -3.19 9.32
C HIS A 384 25.78 -2.42 9.94
N HIS A 385 26.85 -3.11 10.37
CA HIS A 385 28.05 -2.45 10.88
C HIS A 385 28.78 -1.63 9.81
N GLU A 386 28.86 -2.13 8.57
CA GLU A 386 29.45 -1.41 7.43
C GLU A 386 28.65 -0.14 7.11
N ASN A 387 27.32 -0.20 7.04
CA ASN A 387 26.47 0.98 6.87
C ASN A 387 26.61 1.99 8.02
N GLY A 388 26.75 1.50 9.26
CA GLY A 388 27.06 2.34 10.43
C GLY A 388 28.46 2.96 10.41
N SER A 389 29.39 2.37 9.66
CA SER A 389 30.77 2.85 9.48
C SER A 389 30.97 3.71 8.22
N LEU A 390 29.93 3.95 7.41
CA LEU A 390 30.01 4.88 6.28
C LEU A 390 30.20 6.32 6.80
N ALA A 391 31.19 7.03 6.24
CA ALA A 391 31.59 8.36 6.71
C ALA A 391 30.48 9.44 6.64
N ALA A 392 29.44 9.21 5.85
CA ALA A 392 28.17 9.95 5.90
C ALA A 392 27.04 9.05 5.36
N PRO A 393 26.25 8.38 6.22
CA PRO A 393 25.16 7.52 5.75
C PRO A 393 23.94 8.38 5.33
N CYS A 394 23.25 7.97 4.27
CA CYS A 394 22.20 8.76 3.63
C CYS A 394 20.97 8.97 4.54
N LYS A 395 20.53 10.23 4.67
CA LYS A 395 19.43 10.67 5.55
C LYS A 395 18.44 11.57 4.81
N GLY A 396 17.23 11.68 5.37
CA GLY A 396 16.19 12.60 4.91
C GLY A 396 15.51 12.19 3.58
N PRO A 397 14.44 12.88 3.18
CA PRO A 397 13.75 12.61 1.92
C PRO A 397 14.69 12.84 0.74
N TRP A 398 14.61 11.95 -0.27
CA TRP A 398 15.46 12.01 -1.45
C TRP A 398 14.63 12.03 -2.73
N LEU A 399 15.23 12.53 -3.82
CA LEU A 399 14.58 12.85 -5.10
C LEU A 399 15.17 12.07 -6.29
N VAL A 400 16.13 11.19 -6.04
CA VAL A 400 16.85 10.40 -7.06
C VAL A 400 16.58 8.91 -6.88
N CYS A 401 16.56 8.14 -7.97
CA CYS A 401 16.46 6.69 -7.90
C CYS A 401 17.75 6.10 -7.30
N THR A 402 17.63 5.30 -6.24
CA THR A 402 18.76 4.67 -5.53
C THR A 402 18.82 3.15 -5.67
N GLY A 403 17.80 2.53 -6.27
CA GLY A 403 17.75 1.08 -6.52
C GLY A 403 16.43 0.64 -7.15
N THR A 404 16.27 -0.66 -7.41
CA THR A 404 15.07 -1.23 -8.08
C THR A 404 14.08 -1.91 -7.12
N ASP A 405 14.31 -1.84 -5.81
CA ASP A 405 13.32 -2.22 -4.80
C ASP A 405 12.34 -1.06 -4.49
N TYR A 406 11.28 -1.37 -3.74
CA TYR A 406 10.21 -0.41 -3.40
C TYR A 406 10.74 0.91 -2.84
N PHE A 407 11.71 0.87 -1.93
CA PHE A 407 12.25 2.10 -1.36
C PHE A 407 13.18 2.80 -2.37
N GLY A 408 14.00 2.02 -3.08
CA GLY A 408 14.97 2.51 -4.07
C GLY A 408 14.39 3.35 -5.21
N PHE A 409 13.26 2.93 -5.82
CA PHE A 409 12.66 3.66 -6.94
C PHE A 409 11.38 4.44 -6.59
N PHE A 410 10.52 3.92 -5.70
CA PHE A 410 9.18 4.49 -5.49
C PHE A 410 9.14 5.56 -4.40
N THR A 411 9.89 5.42 -3.31
CA THR A 411 9.97 6.47 -2.28
C THR A 411 10.39 7.84 -2.83
N PRO A 412 11.46 7.98 -3.64
CA PRO A 412 11.80 9.27 -4.26
C PRO A 412 10.73 9.83 -5.22
N LEU A 413 9.99 8.98 -5.94
CA LEU A 413 8.82 9.43 -6.72
C LEU A 413 7.70 9.96 -5.81
N MET A 414 7.52 9.38 -4.63
CA MET A 414 6.54 9.88 -3.65
C MET A 414 7.01 11.16 -2.94
N THR A 415 8.32 11.39 -2.78
CA THR A 415 8.85 12.69 -2.36
C THR A 415 8.47 13.78 -3.38
N ILE A 416 8.72 13.54 -4.68
CA ILE A 416 8.32 14.45 -5.77
C ILE A 416 6.80 14.65 -5.79
N LEU A 417 6.00 13.59 -5.58
CA LEU A 417 4.54 13.72 -5.47
C LEU A 417 4.14 14.60 -4.27
N GLY A 418 4.86 14.56 -3.15
CA GLY A 418 4.62 15.43 -1.99
C GLY A 418 4.76 16.91 -2.35
N GLU A 419 5.85 17.27 -3.03
CA GLU A 419 6.07 18.64 -3.52
C GLU A 419 4.98 19.08 -4.52
N ILE A 420 4.53 18.18 -5.41
CA ILE A 420 3.41 18.43 -6.31
C ILE A 420 2.11 18.70 -5.54
N MET A 421 1.82 17.91 -4.50
CA MET A 421 0.63 18.11 -3.67
C MET A 421 0.69 19.45 -2.91
N ASP A 422 1.80 19.78 -2.27
CA ASP A 422 1.98 21.05 -1.56
C ASP A 422 1.92 22.26 -2.51
N PHE A 423 2.48 22.15 -3.72
CA PHE A 423 2.32 23.16 -4.77
C PHE A 423 0.84 23.35 -5.13
N PHE A 424 0.10 22.28 -5.40
CA PHE A 424 -1.33 22.38 -5.75
C PHE A 424 -2.21 22.86 -4.59
N HIS A 425 -1.97 22.44 -3.35
CA HIS A 425 -2.72 22.93 -2.20
C HIS A 425 -2.41 24.40 -1.91
N THR A 426 -1.15 24.83 -2.00
CA THR A 426 -0.78 26.24 -1.79
C THR A 426 -1.32 27.13 -2.92
N LYS A 427 -1.27 26.67 -4.17
CA LYS A 427 -1.77 27.37 -5.37
C LYS A 427 -3.29 27.46 -5.45
N ASN A 428 -4.03 26.57 -4.79
CA ASN A 428 -5.49 26.63 -4.69
C ASN A 428 -5.99 27.18 -3.34
N HIS A 429 -5.11 27.42 -2.35
CA HIS A 429 -5.50 27.93 -1.04
C HIS A 429 -6.06 29.36 -1.15
N PRO A 430 -7.28 29.65 -0.64
CA PRO A 430 -8.02 30.90 -0.90
C PRO A 430 -7.32 32.23 -0.57
N ARG A 431 -6.24 32.22 0.22
CA ARG A 431 -5.47 33.43 0.61
C ARG A 431 -4.03 33.45 0.09
N LEU A 432 -3.54 32.37 -0.52
CA LEU A 432 -2.16 32.26 -1.04
C LEU A 432 -2.17 32.10 -2.57
N GLY A 433 -3.03 31.21 -3.08
CA GLY A 433 -3.28 31.03 -4.51
C GLY A 433 -3.99 32.19 -5.19
N ALA A 434 -4.57 33.11 -4.41
CA ALA A 434 -5.17 34.35 -4.88
C ALA A 434 -4.10 35.33 -5.39
N SER A 435 -3.55 35.06 -6.58
CA SER A 435 -2.76 36.03 -7.34
C SER A 435 -3.53 37.36 -7.42
N GLY A 436 -2.89 38.45 -7.00
CA GLY A 436 -3.56 39.62 -6.43
C GLY A 436 -4.81 40.05 -7.19
N CYS A 437 -5.98 39.91 -6.55
CA CYS A 437 -7.26 40.31 -7.12
C CYS A 437 -7.15 41.74 -7.67
N ASN A 438 -7.47 41.93 -8.95
CA ASN A 438 -7.22 43.13 -9.77
C ASN A 438 -5.83 43.25 -10.44
N GLY A 439 -5.10 42.14 -10.64
CA GLY A 439 -4.19 41.93 -11.78
C GLY A 439 -3.00 42.88 -11.94
N SER A 440 -2.64 43.61 -10.88
CA SER A 440 -1.66 44.72 -10.91
C SER A 440 -0.60 44.62 -9.80
N SER A 441 -0.75 43.71 -8.85
CA SER A 441 0.30 43.30 -7.92
C SER A 441 0.85 41.93 -8.32
N PRO A 442 2.18 41.71 -8.31
CA PRO A 442 2.74 40.37 -8.47
C PRO A 442 2.26 39.45 -7.34
N SER A 443 2.11 38.16 -7.62
CA SER A 443 1.84 37.17 -6.58
C SER A 443 3.03 37.10 -5.62
N PHE A 444 2.75 36.90 -4.32
CA PHE A 444 3.79 36.72 -3.30
C PHE A 444 4.64 35.45 -3.54
N ILE A 445 4.07 34.47 -4.25
CA ILE A 445 4.72 33.21 -4.58
C ILE A 445 5.01 33.18 -6.08
N ASP A 446 6.27 32.91 -6.44
CA ASP A 446 6.67 32.66 -7.83
C ASP A 446 6.30 31.22 -8.23
N TRP A 447 5.06 31.07 -8.72
CA TRP A 447 4.52 29.80 -9.21
C TRP A 447 5.25 29.25 -10.42
N ALA A 448 5.94 30.10 -11.21
CA ALA A 448 6.70 29.65 -12.37
C ALA A 448 8.02 29.03 -11.91
N ARG A 449 8.73 29.67 -10.98
CA ARG A 449 9.96 29.15 -10.39
C ARG A 449 9.73 27.87 -9.59
N TRP A 450 8.69 27.80 -8.73
CA TRP A 450 8.43 26.56 -7.98
C TRP A 450 8.13 25.38 -8.92
N LYS A 451 7.36 25.62 -9.99
CA LYS A 451 7.12 24.63 -11.04
C LYS A 451 8.42 24.18 -11.74
N ASP A 452 9.32 25.13 -12.02
CA ASP A 452 10.63 24.87 -12.64
C ASP A 452 11.55 24.01 -11.74
N GLU A 453 11.55 24.21 -10.41
CA GLU A 453 12.26 23.32 -9.49
C GLU A 453 11.67 21.89 -9.49
N ILE A 454 10.34 21.72 -9.46
CA ILE A 454 9.71 20.39 -9.57
C ILE A 454 10.10 19.70 -10.90
N CYS A 455 10.16 20.45 -12.00
CA CYS A 455 10.63 19.93 -13.29
C CYS A 455 12.11 19.48 -13.25
N LYS A 456 12.98 20.17 -12.49
CA LYS A 456 14.38 19.73 -12.26
C LYS A 456 14.43 18.47 -11.41
N HIS A 457 13.61 18.35 -10.37
CA HIS A 457 13.54 17.13 -9.54
C HIS A 457 13.07 15.92 -10.36
N ILE A 458 12.05 16.09 -11.20
CA ILE A 458 11.60 15.09 -12.20
C ILE A 458 12.74 14.70 -13.16
N SER A 459 13.53 15.67 -13.62
CA SER A 459 14.65 15.41 -14.54
C SER A 459 15.79 14.65 -13.87
N ALA A 460 16.21 15.08 -12.67
CA ALA A 460 17.25 14.41 -11.87
C ALA A 460 16.85 12.98 -11.47
N TYR A 461 15.57 12.72 -11.23
CA TYR A 461 15.05 11.36 -11.06
C TYR A 461 15.19 10.54 -12.35
N GLY A 462 14.85 11.10 -13.52
CA GLY A 462 15.02 10.43 -14.82
C GLY A 462 16.49 10.05 -15.12
N ASP A 463 17.43 10.95 -14.83
CA ASP A 463 18.87 10.71 -15.01
C ASP A 463 19.40 9.62 -14.07
N SER A 464 18.98 9.64 -12.79
CA SER A 464 19.38 8.63 -11.81
C SER A 464 18.76 7.26 -12.11
N LEU A 465 17.50 7.21 -12.52
CA LEU A 465 16.84 5.98 -12.98
C LEU A 465 17.55 5.36 -14.18
N THR A 466 18.05 6.19 -15.10
CA THR A 466 18.80 5.71 -16.28
C THR A 466 20.13 5.07 -15.87
N LYS A 467 20.88 5.70 -14.95
CA LYS A 467 22.12 5.12 -14.38
C LYS A 467 21.88 3.78 -13.67
N VAL A 468 20.81 3.67 -12.88
CA VAL A 468 20.41 2.41 -12.22
C VAL A 468 20.05 1.32 -13.25
N SER A 469 19.37 1.69 -14.34
CA SER A 469 19.05 0.76 -15.45
C SER A 469 20.32 0.27 -16.17
N GLU A 470 21.30 1.13 -16.41
CA GLU A 470 22.57 0.78 -17.06
C GLU A 470 23.43 -0.14 -16.19
N GLN A 471 23.56 0.17 -14.90
CA GLN A 471 24.26 -0.65 -13.91
C GLN A 471 23.66 -2.06 -13.81
N SER A 472 22.34 -2.16 -13.78
CA SER A 472 21.61 -3.44 -13.76
C SER A 472 21.89 -4.28 -15.02
N SER A 473 21.97 -3.64 -16.19
CA SER A 473 22.27 -4.31 -17.47
C SER A 473 23.71 -4.81 -17.54
N PHE A 474 24.67 -4.03 -17.02
CA PHE A 474 26.09 -4.38 -17.01
C PHE A 474 26.40 -5.55 -16.07
N ALA A 475 25.79 -5.58 -14.88
CA ALA A 475 25.90 -6.70 -13.95
C ALA A 475 25.40 -8.02 -14.58
N THR A 476 24.23 -7.98 -15.24
CA THR A 476 23.67 -9.14 -15.96
C THR A 476 24.59 -9.63 -17.08
N SER A 477 25.19 -8.72 -17.86
CA SER A 477 26.10 -9.05 -18.97
C SER A 477 27.44 -9.65 -18.51
N SER A 478 27.87 -9.34 -17.29
CA SER A 478 29.12 -9.88 -16.72
C SER A 478 28.98 -11.34 -16.31
N LEU A 479 27.78 -11.75 -15.86
CA LEU A 479 27.50 -13.10 -15.36
C LEU A 479 27.34 -14.14 -16.47
N THR A 480 26.97 -13.75 -17.70
CA THR A 480 26.73 -14.68 -18.82
C THR A 480 28.00 -15.27 -19.45
N THR A 481 29.19 -14.90 -18.96
CA THR A 481 30.49 -15.40 -19.46
C THR A 481 30.89 -16.74 -18.83
N PHE A 482 30.28 -17.11 -17.70
CA PHE A 482 30.45 -18.43 -17.06
C PHE A 482 29.13 -19.21 -17.14
N GLY A 483 29.23 -20.52 -17.34
CA GLY A 483 28.17 -21.30 -17.99
C GLY A 483 26.93 -21.66 -17.16
N ASP A 484 25.94 -22.15 -17.90
CA ASP A 484 24.70 -22.84 -17.50
C ASP A 484 23.48 -22.00 -17.03
N GLY A 485 22.71 -21.55 -18.01
CA GLY A 485 21.28 -21.89 -18.10
C GLY A 485 20.26 -21.10 -17.26
N PHE A 486 20.58 -20.66 -16.03
CA PHE A 486 19.56 -20.24 -15.08
C PHE A 486 19.46 -18.71 -14.90
N ARG A 487 18.51 -18.08 -15.61
CA ARG A 487 18.14 -16.66 -15.44
C ARG A 487 17.37 -16.44 -14.13
N ILE A 488 18.07 -16.08 -13.06
CA ILE A 488 17.47 -15.77 -11.76
C ILE A 488 16.87 -14.34 -11.76
N GLY A 489 15.56 -14.24 -11.54
CA GLY A 489 14.78 -13.08 -11.04
C GLY A 489 15.22 -11.65 -11.38
N GLY A 490 16.30 -11.18 -10.75
CA GLY A 490 16.66 -9.76 -10.59
C GLY A 490 16.70 -8.92 -11.88
N SER A 491 17.10 -9.47 -13.03
CA SER A 491 17.09 -8.71 -14.30
C SER A 491 15.67 -8.29 -14.70
N THR A 492 14.71 -9.21 -14.56
CA THR A 492 13.29 -8.95 -14.88
C THR A 492 12.67 -8.01 -13.85
N GLN A 493 12.99 -8.16 -12.56
CA GLN A 493 12.61 -7.19 -11.52
C GLN A 493 13.10 -5.78 -11.86
N ALA A 494 14.38 -5.63 -12.22
CA ALA A 494 14.98 -4.33 -12.54
C ALA A 494 14.33 -3.67 -13.76
N GLU A 495 14.11 -4.42 -14.85
CA GLU A 495 13.41 -3.92 -16.04
C GLU A 495 11.98 -3.47 -15.72
N THR A 496 11.22 -4.27 -14.96
CA THR A 496 9.85 -3.94 -14.55
C THR A 496 9.81 -2.72 -13.62
N ALA A 497 10.70 -2.64 -12.63
CA ALA A 497 10.82 -1.48 -11.75
C ALA A 497 11.09 -0.19 -12.55
N VAL A 498 12.02 -0.24 -13.50
CA VAL A 498 12.35 0.88 -14.38
C VAL A 498 11.17 1.25 -15.30
N ALA A 499 10.38 0.28 -15.78
CA ALA A 499 9.18 0.55 -16.58
C ALA A 499 8.07 1.25 -15.76
N TYR A 500 7.78 0.77 -14.55
CA TYR A 500 6.87 1.45 -13.61
C TYR A 500 7.37 2.86 -13.28
N ALA A 501 8.65 3.00 -12.93
CA ALA A 501 9.25 4.29 -12.58
C ALA A 501 9.17 5.29 -13.74
N ARG A 502 9.43 4.87 -14.99
CA ARG A 502 9.27 5.72 -16.18
C ARG A 502 7.81 6.15 -16.38
N LEU A 503 6.86 5.21 -16.31
CA LEU A 503 5.43 5.52 -16.46
C LEU A 503 4.94 6.51 -15.40
N LEU A 504 5.28 6.27 -14.13
CA LEU A 504 4.98 7.18 -13.02
C LEU A 504 5.60 8.56 -13.24
N LEU A 505 6.86 8.63 -13.68
CA LEU A 505 7.56 9.90 -13.95
C LEU A 505 6.88 10.71 -15.07
N ARG A 506 6.42 10.07 -16.15
CA ARG A 506 5.60 10.74 -17.19
C ARG A 506 4.30 11.27 -16.59
N ILE A 507 3.62 10.49 -15.75
CA ILE A 507 2.37 10.89 -15.11
C ILE A 507 2.59 12.07 -14.13
N LEU A 508 3.62 12.06 -13.29
CA LEU A 508 3.97 13.21 -12.43
C LEU A 508 4.25 14.48 -13.26
N SER A 509 4.92 14.35 -14.40
CA SER A 509 5.12 15.46 -15.35
C SER A 509 3.80 16.02 -15.88
N ILE A 510 2.84 15.14 -16.20
CA ILE A 510 1.47 15.52 -16.61
C ILE A 510 0.70 16.19 -15.45
N LEU A 511 0.90 15.76 -14.19
CA LEU A 511 0.28 16.42 -13.02
C LEU A 511 0.78 17.86 -12.86
N VAL A 512 2.09 18.10 -12.90
CA VAL A 512 2.73 19.43 -12.76
C VAL A 512 2.23 20.44 -13.80
N ASP A 513 1.95 19.97 -15.01
CA ASP A 513 1.42 20.76 -16.13
C ASP A 513 -0.11 20.80 -16.24
N GLY A 514 -0.80 19.97 -15.46
CA GLY A 514 -2.24 19.75 -15.54
C GLY A 514 -3.04 20.57 -14.55
N GLY A 515 -4.35 20.30 -14.52
CA GLY A 515 -5.12 20.39 -13.29
C GLY A 515 -5.23 19.01 -12.67
N LEU A 516 -5.45 18.93 -11.35
CA LEU A 516 -5.76 17.66 -10.70
C LEU A 516 -7.26 17.30 -10.84
N ASP A 517 -8.15 18.28 -11.04
CA ASP A 517 -9.58 18.04 -11.26
C ASP A 517 -9.86 17.56 -12.69
N PRO A 518 -10.44 16.36 -12.90
CA PRO A 518 -10.70 15.85 -14.25
C PRO A 518 -11.63 16.76 -15.06
N LEU A 519 -12.61 17.39 -14.39
CA LEU A 519 -13.53 18.32 -15.06
C LEU A 519 -12.84 19.61 -15.52
N TYR A 520 -11.91 20.15 -14.73
CA TYR A 520 -11.09 21.30 -15.13
C TYR A 520 -10.18 20.98 -16.31
N VAL A 521 -9.59 19.77 -16.30
CA VAL A 521 -8.71 19.29 -17.37
C VAL A 521 -9.45 19.11 -18.69
N LEU A 522 -10.71 18.65 -18.64
CA LEU A 522 -11.55 18.37 -19.81
C LEU A 522 -12.34 19.58 -20.34
N ASP A 523 -12.49 20.66 -19.56
CA ASP A 523 -13.29 21.84 -19.92
C ASP A 523 -12.87 22.41 -21.31
N PRO A 524 -13.78 22.45 -22.30
CA PRO A 524 -13.47 22.95 -23.65
C PRO A 524 -13.51 24.49 -23.75
N GLN A 525 -14.13 25.20 -22.81
CA GLN A 525 -14.16 26.67 -22.79
C GLN A 525 -12.96 27.26 -22.05
N ARG A 526 -12.42 26.54 -21.06
CA ARG A 526 -11.13 26.88 -20.45
C ARG A 526 -9.99 26.35 -21.32
N GLY A 527 -9.60 27.15 -22.30
CA GLY A 527 -8.37 26.94 -23.07
C GLY A 527 -7.20 26.68 -22.11
N ARG A 528 -6.38 25.67 -22.43
CA ARG A 528 -5.22 25.31 -21.59
C ARG A 528 -4.35 26.57 -21.44
N PRO A 529 -3.99 27.00 -20.22
CA PRO A 529 -3.12 28.16 -20.05
C PRO A 529 -1.82 27.91 -20.83
N SER A 530 -1.35 28.93 -21.54
CA SER A 530 -0.17 28.86 -22.40
C SER A 530 1.00 28.23 -21.64
N ALA A 531 1.36 27.00 -22.02
CA ALA A 531 2.45 26.30 -21.38
C ALA A 531 3.77 27.03 -21.71
N PRO A 532 4.66 27.30 -20.74
CA PRO A 532 6.00 27.77 -21.05
C PRO A 532 6.74 26.71 -21.88
N GLU A 533 7.66 27.13 -22.74
CA GLU A 533 8.30 26.26 -23.74
C GLU A 533 9.00 25.02 -23.13
N ASN A 534 9.44 25.12 -21.87
CA ASN A 534 10.08 24.03 -21.11
C ASN A 534 9.08 23.04 -20.46
N SER A 535 7.80 23.08 -20.80
CA SER A 535 6.76 22.20 -20.23
C SER A 535 6.74 20.83 -20.90
N ALA A 536 6.68 19.76 -20.10
CA ALA A 536 6.56 18.37 -20.56
C ALA A 536 5.28 18.08 -21.38
N THR A 537 4.36 19.04 -21.43
CA THR A 537 3.14 18.99 -22.24
C THR A 537 2.94 20.24 -23.11
N ALA A 538 4.00 21.04 -23.33
CA ALA A 538 4.05 22.06 -24.39
C ALA A 538 3.77 21.43 -25.76
N ASN A 539 4.19 20.17 -25.96
CA ASN A 539 3.78 19.30 -27.05
C ASN A 539 2.87 18.16 -26.53
N PRO A 540 1.53 18.30 -26.57
CA PRO A 540 0.61 17.28 -26.07
C PRO A 540 0.72 15.93 -26.79
N MET A 541 1.07 15.91 -28.08
CA MET A 541 1.20 14.66 -28.85
C MET A 541 2.43 13.85 -28.42
N GLU A 542 3.54 14.52 -28.13
CA GLU A 542 4.74 13.89 -27.59
C GLU A 542 4.51 13.31 -26.20
N ALA A 543 3.79 14.02 -25.32
CA ALA A 543 3.37 13.48 -24.02
C ALA A 543 2.48 12.23 -24.15
N ILE A 544 1.62 12.17 -25.17
CA ILE A 544 0.78 11.01 -25.49
C ILE A 544 1.63 9.84 -26.02
N ALA A 545 2.59 10.11 -26.91
CA ALA A 545 3.52 9.10 -27.42
C ALA A 545 4.44 8.53 -26.31
N ASP A 546 4.95 9.38 -25.42
CA ASP A 546 5.73 8.99 -24.23
C ASP A 546 4.91 8.10 -23.28
N LEU A 547 3.67 8.50 -22.97
CA LEU A 547 2.75 7.75 -22.14
C LEU A 547 2.44 6.37 -22.76
N THR A 548 2.20 6.33 -24.07
CA THR A 548 1.92 5.09 -24.81
C THR A 548 3.11 4.15 -24.76
N ARG A 549 4.31 4.62 -25.12
CA ARG A 549 5.56 3.85 -25.10
C ARG A 549 5.86 3.27 -23.72
N CYS A 550 5.63 4.04 -22.65
CA CYS A 550 5.79 3.57 -21.27
C CYS A 550 4.73 2.52 -20.90
N THR A 551 3.49 2.70 -21.35
CA THR A 551 2.38 1.78 -21.09
C THR A 551 2.56 0.44 -21.80
N GLU A 552 2.96 0.46 -23.07
CA GLU A 552 3.20 -0.75 -23.86
C GLU A 552 4.41 -1.52 -23.33
N ARG A 553 5.55 -0.84 -23.10
CA ARG A 553 6.73 -1.47 -22.51
C ARG A 553 6.46 -2.05 -21.11
N LEU A 554 5.54 -1.47 -20.35
CA LEU A 554 5.12 -2.05 -19.07
C LEU A 554 4.20 -3.27 -19.27
N LEU A 555 3.26 -3.22 -20.21
CA LEU A 555 2.43 -4.39 -20.58
C LEU A 555 3.25 -5.57 -21.11
N ASP A 556 4.41 -5.33 -21.74
CA ASP A 556 5.33 -6.40 -22.17
C ASP A 556 6.05 -7.10 -21.00
N LEU A 557 6.26 -6.37 -19.90
CA LEU A 557 7.07 -6.81 -18.74
C LEU A 557 6.22 -7.34 -17.57
N ASP A 558 5.07 -6.72 -17.32
CA ASP A 558 4.09 -7.12 -16.32
C ASP A 558 2.66 -7.02 -16.91
N PRO A 559 2.29 -7.90 -17.86
CA PRO A 559 0.96 -7.91 -18.49
C PRO A 559 -0.19 -8.15 -17.49
N GLY A 560 0.13 -8.56 -16.26
CA GLY A 560 -0.83 -8.73 -15.17
C GLY A 560 -0.98 -7.49 -14.28
N MET A 561 -0.10 -6.50 -14.34
CA MET A 561 0.00 -5.41 -13.34
C MET A 561 0.17 -5.93 -11.89
N SER A 562 0.93 -7.01 -11.75
CA SER A 562 1.20 -7.75 -10.51
C SER A 562 2.28 -7.14 -9.62
N PHE A 563 3.10 -6.21 -10.15
CA PHE A 563 4.25 -5.63 -9.45
C PHE A 563 3.87 -4.54 -8.43
N MET A 564 2.95 -3.63 -8.78
CA MET A 564 2.42 -2.60 -7.88
C MET A 564 0.89 -2.40 -7.96
N PRO A 565 0.08 -3.46 -7.78
CA PRO A 565 -1.38 -3.42 -8.00
C PRO A 565 -2.13 -2.43 -7.11
N PHE A 566 -1.66 -2.18 -5.88
CA PHE A 566 -2.27 -1.21 -4.96
C PHE A 566 -2.10 0.24 -5.43
N TYR A 567 -0.92 0.58 -5.96
CA TYR A 567 -0.54 1.97 -6.23
C TYR A 567 -0.90 2.42 -7.65
N SER A 568 -0.82 1.53 -8.65
CA SER A 568 -0.90 1.91 -10.06
C SER A 568 -2.20 2.61 -10.45
N GLY A 569 -3.32 2.25 -9.81
CA GLY A 569 -4.66 2.64 -10.24
C GLY A 569 -4.87 4.16 -10.40
N ILE A 570 -4.43 4.95 -9.41
CA ILE A 570 -4.63 6.42 -9.41
C ILE A 570 -3.75 7.10 -10.47
N TYR A 571 -2.52 6.62 -10.68
CA TYR A 571 -1.61 7.22 -11.66
C TYR A 571 -2.09 6.91 -13.09
N LEU A 572 -2.48 5.67 -13.36
CA LEU A 572 -3.11 5.29 -14.63
C LEU A 572 -4.36 6.15 -14.91
N LEU A 573 -5.18 6.39 -13.89
CA LEU A 573 -6.37 7.23 -13.99
C LEU A 573 -6.01 8.66 -14.45
N HIS A 574 -4.99 9.28 -13.85
CA HIS A 574 -4.50 10.60 -14.28
C HIS A 574 -3.95 10.60 -15.71
N GLY A 575 -3.22 9.55 -16.12
CA GLY A 575 -2.80 9.37 -17.52
C GLY A 575 -3.99 9.26 -18.49
N GLY A 576 -5.07 8.61 -18.07
CA GLY A 576 -6.30 8.48 -18.85
C GLY A 576 -7.02 9.81 -19.10
N PHE A 577 -6.94 10.78 -18.19
CA PHE A 577 -7.54 12.10 -18.39
C PHE A 577 -6.89 12.87 -19.55
N LEU A 578 -5.57 12.79 -19.71
CA LEU A 578 -4.86 13.40 -20.85
C LEU A 578 -5.42 12.87 -22.19
N LEU A 579 -5.66 11.56 -22.28
CA LEU A 579 -6.23 10.96 -23.48
C LEU A 579 -7.67 11.40 -23.71
N LEU A 580 -8.51 11.47 -22.67
CA LEU A 580 -9.88 11.99 -22.82
C LEU A 580 -9.90 13.42 -23.37
N VAL A 581 -9.01 14.32 -22.90
CA VAL A 581 -8.86 15.68 -23.48
C VAL A 581 -8.52 15.64 -24.96
N ALA A 582 -7.55 14.81 -25.34
CA ALA A 582 -7.16 14.64 -26.74
C ALA A 582 -8.32 14.07 -27.59
N THR A 583 -9.14 13.18 -27.03
CA THR A 583 -10.27 12.57 -27.76
C THR A 583 -11.43 13.53 -28.05
N ASP A 584 -11.63 14.58 -27.25
CA ASP A 584 -12.73 15.52 -27.45
C ASP A 584 -12.30 16.78 -28.22
N ARG A 585 -11.00 17.11 -28.30
CA ARG A 585 -10.47 18.28 -29.06
C ARG A 585 -10.30 18.05 -30.59
N ARG A 586 -10.98 17.03 -31.13
CA ARG A 586 -10.86 16.49 -32.51
C ARG A 586 -10.87 17.50 -33.66
N SER A 587 -11.51 18.66 -33.50
CA SER A 587 -11.68 19.67 -34.56
C SER A 587 -10.38 20.32 -35.07
N THR A 588 -9.21 19.88 -34.62
CA THR A 588 -7.90 20.52 -34.85
C THR A 588 -6.77 19.54 -35.20
N THR A 589 -7.07 18.26 -35.38
CA THR A 589 -6.08 17.16 -35.38
C THR A 589 -5.99 16.46 -36.74
N ASN A 590 -4.79 16.15 -37.23
CA ASN A 590 -4.55 15.36 -38.44
C ASN A 590 -4.72 13.84 -38.20
N ASP A 591 -4.91 13.07 -39.28
CA ASP A 591 -5.21 11.64 -39.21
C ASP A 591 -4.12 10.80 -38.52
N ASP A 592 -2.83 11.15 -38.68
CA ASP A 592 -1.73 10.44 -38.01
C ASP A 592 -1.80 10.60 -36.48
N SER A 593 -1.94 11.84 -36.00
CA SER A 593 -2.13 12.15 -34.58
C SER A 593 -3.41 11.51 -34.02
N LEU A 594 -4.46 11.37 -34.84
CA LEU A 594 -5.68 10.66 -34.47
C LEU A 594 -5.43 9.15 -34.29
N ASN A 595 -4.59 8.53 -35.12
CA ASN A 595 -4.17 7.14 -34.93
C ASN A 595 -3.35 6.97 -33.65
N ASP A 596 -2.42 7.89 -33.34
CA ASP A 596 -1.65 7.87 -32.09
C ASP A 596 -2.55 7.96 -30.85
N ILE A 597 -3.55 8.87 -30.85
CA ILE A 597 -4.55 8.97 -29.76
C ILE A 597 -5.34 7.65 -29.63
N VAL A 598 -5.70 7.00 -30.74
CA VAL A 598 -6.41 5.70 -30.74
C VAL A 598 -5.53 4.57 -30.21
N ASN A 599 -4.23 4.55 -30.55
CA ASN A 599 -3.26 3.58 -30.04
C ASN A 599 -3.04 3.77 -28.53
N ALA A 600 -2.74 5.00 -28.11
CA ALA A 600 -2.61 5.40 -26.71
C ALA A 600 -3.83 4.99 -25.87
N THR A 601 -5.04 5.25 -26.37
CA THR A 601 -6.28 4.91 -25.67
C THR A 601 -6.49 3.39 -25.61
N THR A 602 -6.07 2.64 -26.63
CA THR A 602 -6.09 1.17 -26.63
C THR A 602 -5.12 0.60 -25.59
N ALA A 603 -3.89 1.11 -25.52
CA ALA A 603 -2.89 0.72 -24.54
C ALA A 603 -3.35 1.03 -23.10
N MET A 604 -3.86 2.24 -22.85
CA MET A 604 -4.39 2.65 -21.54
C MET A 604 -5.61 1.82 -21.09
N ILE A 605 -6.51 1.41 -22.00
CA ILE A 605 -7.58 0.47 -21.65
C ILE A 605 -7.00 -0.89 -21.23
N ARG A 606 -6.05 -1.45 -21.98
CA ARG A 606 -5.44 -2.76 -21.69
C ARG A 606 -4.77 -2.79 -20.30
N ILE A 607 -3.99 -1.76 -19.96
CA ILE A 607 -3.30 -1.69 -18.66
C ILE A 607 -4.26 -1.46 -17.49
N HIS A 608 -5.33 -0.67 -17.70
CA HIS A 608 -6.39 -0.55 -16.70
C HIS A 608 -7.13 -1.88 -16.48
N GLU A 609 -7.44 -2.63 -17.53
CA GLU A 609 -8.12 -3.93 -17.39
C GLU A 609 -7.25 -4.96 -16.65
N ALA A 610 -5.94 -5.02 -16.94
CA ALA A 610 -5.00 -5.83 -16.16
C ALA A 610 -4.98 -5.41 -14.67
N SER A 611 -4.86 -4.10 -14.40
CA SER A 611 -4.85 -3.56 -13.04
C SER A 611 -6.16 -3.84 -12.28
N ILE A 612 -7.32 -3.75 -12.93
CA ILE A 612 -8.64 -4.03 -12.34
C ILE A 612 -8.78 -5.52 -11.96
N VAL A 613 -8.14 -6.44 -12.71
CA VAL A 613 -8.16 -7.88 -12.41
C VAL A 613 -7.33 -8.20 -11.16
N MET A 614 -6.21 -7.51 -10.93
CA MET A 614 -5.40 -7.68 -9.70
C MET A 614 -6.01 -6.96 -8.49
N LEU A 615 -6.52 -5.75 -8.68
CA LEU A 615 -7.17 -4.98 -7.62
C LEU A 615 -8.36 -4.19 -8.16
N ARG A 616 -9.57 -4.67 -7.84
CA ARG A 616 -10.82 -4.12 -8.35
C ARG A 616 -11.14 -2.78 -7.69
N THR A 617 -10.79 -1.68 -8.33
CA THR A 617 -11.30 -0.34 -7.98
C THR A 617 -12.48 0.06 -8.88
N GLU A 618 -13.37 0.91 -8.37
CA GLU A 618 -14.52 1.38 -9.14
C GLU A 618 -14.13 2.45 -10.16
N TYR A 619 -13.29 3.41 -9.75
CA TYR A 619 -12.91 4.56 -10.58
C TYR A 619 -12.16 4.14 -11.85
N GLN A 620 -11.36 3.07 -11.81
CA GLN A 620 -10.71 2.54 -13.02
C GLN A 620 -11.73 1.92 -14.00
N ARG A 621 -12.79 1.27 -13.50
CA ARG A 621 -13.85 0.70 -14.36
C ARG A 621 -14.62 1.79 -15.09
N GLU A 622 -14.94 2.87 -14.37
CA GLU A 622 -15.62 4.05 -14.91
C GLU A 622 -14.74 4.80 -15.92
N LEU A 623 -13.42 4.92 -15.68
CA LEU A 623 -12.51 5.46 -16.68
C LEU A 623 -12.42 4.56 -17.93
N VAL A 624 -12.30 3.23 -17.78
CA VAL A 624 -12.30 2.30 -18.92
C VAL A 624 -13.58 2.45 -19.75
N PHE A 625 -14.73 2.64 -19.11
CA PHE A 625 -15.98 2.95 -19.80
C PHE A 625 -15.91 4.31 -20.53
N ALA A 626 -15.39 5.36 -19.89
CA ALA A 626 -15.22 6.68 -20.49
C ALA A 626 -14.28 6.66 -21.71
N LEU A 627 -13.14 5.97 -21.62
CA LEU A 627 -12.16 5.79 -22.70
C LEU A 627 -12.76 4.96 -23.86
N ARG A 628 -13.54 3.91 -23.56
CA ARG A 628 -14.28 3.16 -24.59
C ARG A 628 -15.33 4.01 -25.31
N SER A 629 -16.08 4.82 -24.58
CA SER A 629 -17.00 5.83 -25.14
C SER A 629 -16.26 6.83 -26.04
N ALA A 630 -15.07 7.28 -25.63
CA ALA A 630 -14.20 8.13 -26.44
C ALA A 630 -13.75 7.43 -27.74
N MET A 631 -13.20 6.21 -27.69
CA MET A 631 -12.81 5.44 -28.87
C MET A 631 -13.96 5.15 -29.85
N PHE A 632 -15.20 5.03 -29.36
CA PHE A 632 -16.35 4.83 -30.23
C PHE A 632 -16.70 6.10 -31.03
N LYS A 633 -16.52 7.29 -30.43
CA LYS A 633 -16.62 8.59 -31.12
C LYS A 633 -15.44 8.79 -32.09
N ILE A 634 -14.20 8.69 -31.58
CA ILE A 634 -13.03 8.05 -32.24
C ILE A 634 -13.30 7.55 -33.68
N ARG A 635 -13.70 6.28 -33.76
CA ARG A 635 -13.80 5.52 -35.02
C ARG A 635 -15.05 5.83 -35.86
N GLY A 636 -15.69 6.99 -35.65
CA GLY A 636 -16.85 7.46 -36.43
C GLY A 636 -18.13 6.65 -36.24
N ARG A 637 -18.20 5.79 -35.20
CA ARG A 637 -19.32 4.84 -35.02
C ARG A 637 -20.47 5.40 -34.17
N ALA A 638 -20.29 6.57 -33.55
CA ALA A 638 -21.27 7.21 -32.69
C ALA A 638 -22.39 7.90 -33.50
N THR A 639 -23.59 7.33 -33.49
CA THR A 639 -24.80 7.94 -34.05
C THR A 639 -25.34 9.05 -33.14
N GLY A 640 -25.02 10.31 -33.45
CA GLY A 640 -25.77 11.51 -33.04
C GLY A 640 -25.79 11.93 -31.56
N ASP A 641 -25.58 11.03 -30.59
CA ASP A 641 -25.93 11.31 -29.20
C ASP A 641 -24.94 12.20 -28.43
N ALA A 642 -25.31 13.47 -28.27
CA ALA A 642 -24.78 14.35 -27.21
C ALA A 642 -24.99 13.75 -25.80
N HIS A 643 -26.03 12.91 -25.63
CA HIS A 643 -26.29 12.12 -24.43
C HIS A 643 -25.06 11.28 -24.02
N SER A 644 -24.39 10.66 -24.99
CA SER A 644 -23.17 9.86 -24.77
C SER A 644 -21.93 10.67 -24.35
N SER A 645 -21.97 12.00 -24.46
CA SER A 645 -21.01 12.90 -23.81
C SER A 645 -21.48 13.21 -22.39
N SER A 646 -22.75 13.57 -22.20
CA SER A 646 -23.33 13.87 -20.88
C SER A 646 -23.09 12.75 -19.87
N THR A 647 -23.34 11.49 -20.23
CA THR A 647 -23.10 10.32 -19.35
C THR A 647 -21.62 10.14 -18.98
N ARG A 648 -20.69 10.51 -19.87
CA ARG A 648 -19.25 10.47 -19.57
C ARG A 648 -18.87 11.54 -18.54
N TRP A 649 -19.38 12.76 -18.73
CA TRP A 649 -19.20 13.87 -17.79
C TRP A 649 -19.76 13.54 -16.41
N GLU A 650 -21.02 13.09 -16.36
CA GLU A 650 -21.72 12.69 -15.14
C GLU A 650 -21.01 11.57 -14.37
N ALA A 651 -20.49 10.56 -15.08
CA ALA A 651 -19.70 9.50 -14.46
C ALA A 651 -18.43 10.03 -13.77
N LEU A 652 -17.76 11.02 -14.37
CA LEU A 652 -16.53 11.66 -13.87
C LEU A 652 -16.78 12.73 -12.80
N THR A 653 -17.98 13.31 -12.71
CA THR A 653 -18.37 14.27 -11.65
C THR A 653 -18.27 13.68 -10.24
N ARG A 654 -18.26 12.35 -10.11
CA ARG A 654 -18.02 11.63 -8.84
C ARG A 654 -16.55 11.59 -8.40
N TYR A 655 -15.62 11.96 -9.28
CA TYR A 655 -14.16 11.78 -9.09
C TYR A 655 -13.40 13.10 -9.22
N ARG A 656 -13.98 14.17 -8.66
CA ARG A 656 -13.40 15.53 -8.73
C ARG A 656 -12.29 15.75 -7.71
N TRP A 657 -11.35 16.64 -8.07
CA TRP A 657 -10.33 17.15 -7.16
C TRP A 657 -10.61 18.65 -6.93
N THR A 658 -11.42 19.00 -5.93
CA THR A 658 -11.92 20.38 -5.76
C THR A 658 -11.12 21.19 -4.74
N SER A 659 -11.16 22.51 -4.82
CA SER A 659 -10.62 23.40 -3.76
C SER A 659 -11.35 23.27 -2.41
N GLU A 660 -12.43 22.47 -2.36
CA GLU A 660 -13.22 22.17 -1.16
C GLU A 660 -12.76 20.89 -0.45
N GLY A 661 -11.71 20.21 -0.96
CA GLY A 661 -11.15 18.99 -0.37
C GLY A 661 -11.87 17.70 -0.77
N SER A 662 -12.72 17.73 -1.80
CA SER A 662 -13.18 16.48 -2.45
C SER A 662 -12.06 15.90 -3.30
N GLY A 663 -11.86 14.58 -3.20
CA GLY A 663 -10.81 13.85 -3.91
C GLY A 663 -11.34 12.78 -4.86
N ILE A 664 -10.44 12.32 -5.72
CA ILE A 664 -10.72 11.46 -6.88
C ILE A 664 -11.10 10.03 -6.46
N ALA A 665 -10.69 9.60 -5.27
CA ALA A 665 -11.06 8.33 -4.64
C ALA A 665 -12.06 8.48 -3.48
N GLY A 666 -12.67 9.67 -3.30
CA GLY A 666 -13.55 10.04 -2.19
C GLY A 666 -14.72 9.10 -1.93
#